data_AF-A0A384LGG7-F1
#
_entry.id   AF-A0A384LGG7-F1
#
_cell.length_a   1.000
_cell.length_b   1.000
_cell.length_c   1.000
_cell.angle_alpha   90.00
_cell.angle_beta   90.00
_cell.angle_gamma   90.00
#
_symmetry.space_group_name_H-M   'P 1'
#
loop_
_entity.id
_entity.type
_entity.pdbx_description
1 polymer ?
#
loop_
_entity_poly.entity_id
_entity_poly.type
_entity_poly.pdbx_seq_one_letter_code
_entity_poly.pdbx_strand_id
1 'polypeptide(L)'
;MRRTVVSLCVLLTNTYNNFNAPLLLYKPGTRSVGNVVHWNDEQRRRNGRNALLLGKKNNLYINQLCTRGICSWKKNIIKVNKLPFKRMASIATVDKSQGDLLEELKKNLVIGENPAFIQERLAKYNELKEKKRIEREELLKSDPKFTRSINVQLLDGSVKVGQCNVTTPFHIATSISKRLAEDSIVARVTYVEKVELELCDIEEELEEQDEVNETKDETLGCKGQLADEKPLLWDMNVPLLGSCKIEFLNLENEEAKKTFWHSSAHILGSSLEKLFGGYLTIGPPLKEGFYYDIYLGDFSITNEDYKKIEEEFNKLIKQNAEFEKLICTKDEVMELFQYNPFKLELIKSKIPENKKTSVYKCGNFIDLCLGPHIKSTGKAKAFKVLKNSAAYWLGNKNNDSLQRIYGITFQKKTELNDYLNFLEEAKKRDHRNVGKKLHFFFFDKDTSPGSCFWLPHGAKIYNKLVDFIRREYRIRMYDEVITPNVFSCDLWRTSGHYQNYKDCMFIFNVEQKEWGMKPMNCPGHCIMFKQLNASYRSLPIRLADFGVLHRNEISGSLSGLTRVRRFQQDDSHIFCTFDQIKEEVLNTLHFIFFIYDLFGFKYELFLSTRPKKFIGNISTWDFAEQGLKDALNSANISWKINEGDGAFYGPKIDILLRDSINRTHQCGTIQLDFQLPCRFNLQYKNKDFGALNEGDNAESGTMKREEVAEKGEGNQPSQNKGSDTNLPTDTAEQLKKGFDRPVIIHRAILGSVERFVAILIEHTAGKLPFWISPRQAIVLPVSDKFNDYANYVYQTLNNHFFDVEIDTSLNTLNKKIREAQLNQFNFILVVGEKELTTNTVTVRNRDDQNNHEVCSLEELIARFRKLLDVNSMPFNQIKPFNQVKPPQ
;
A
#
# COMPACT_ATOMS: atom_id res chain seq x y z
N MET A 1 54.91 21.09 -22.00
CA MET A 1 54.54 21.68 -20.69
C MET A 1 53.14 22.32 -20.61
N ARG A 2 52.46 22.69 -21.71
CA ARG A 2 51.07 23.21 -21.65
C ARG A 2 49.95 22.15 -21.74
N ARG A 3 50.22 20.91 -22.20
CA ARG A 3 49.19 19.85 -22.29
C ARG A 3 49.08 18.96 -21.03
N THR A 4 50.18 18.77 -20.30
CA THR A 4 50.20 17.88 -19.11
C THR A 4 49.66 18.54 -17.85
N VAL A 5 49.77 19.88 -17.73
CA VAL A 5 49.32 20.63 -16.55
C VAL A 5 47.79 20.82 -16.55
N VAL A 6 47.16 20.93 -17.73
CA VAL A 6 45.70 21.05 -17.85
C VAL A 6 45.02 19.73 -17.50
N SER A 7 45.53 18.59 -17.96
CA SER A 7 44.98 17.27 -17.63
C SER A 7 45.09 16.94 -16.14
N LEU A 8 46.17 17.36 -15.46
CA LEU A 8 46.33 17.15 -14.02
C LEU A 8 45.47 18.11 -13.18
N CYS A 9 45.24 19.34 -13.65
CA CYS A 9 44.34 20.29 -13.00
C CYS A 9 42.86 19.88 -13.12
N VAL A 10 42.45 19.28 -14.24
CA VAL A 10 41.10 18.70 -14.44
C VAL A 10 40.90 17.45 -13.56
N LEU A 11 41.94 16.62 -13.40
CA LEU A 11 41.90 15.47 -12.48
C LEU A 11 41.80 15.88 -11.01
N LEU A 12 42.44 16.98 -10.61
CA LEU A 12 42.38 17.50 -9.23
C LEU A 12 41.09 18.29 -8.93
N THR A 13 40.43 18.87 -9.93
CA THR A 13 39.10 19.49 -9.75
C THR A 13 37.99 18.44 -9.64
N ASN A 14 38.11 17.31 -10.35
CA ASN A 14 37.13 16.20 -10.23
C ASN A 14 37.29 15.36 -8.96
N THR A 15 38.45 15.36 -8.31
CA THR A 15 38.69 14.56 -7.09
C THR A 15 38.40 15.30 -5.78
N TYR A 16 38.12 16.61 -5.81
CA TYR A 16 37.93 17.44 -4.61
C TYR A 16 36.58 18.20 -4.55
N ASN A 17 35.54 17.68 -5.20
CA ASN A 17 34.17 18.22 -5.09
C ASN A 17 33.41 17.88 -3.79
N ASN A 18 34.10 17.35 -2.76
CA ASN A 18 33.48 16.97 -1.48
C ASN A 18 33.77 17.92 -0.30
N PHE A 19 34.26 19.14 -0.56
CA PHE A 19 34.32 20.20 0.47
C PHE A 19 33.93 21.56 -0.11
N ASN A 20 32.86 22.16 0.43
CA ASN A 20 32.40 23.51 0.10
C ASN A 20 33.42 24.58 0.52
N ALA A 21 34.47 24.80 -0.27
CA ALA A 21 35.40 25.93 -0.12
C ALA A 21 35.99 26.38 -1.48
N PRO A 22 36.00 27.68 -1.80
CA PRO A 22 36.48 28.16 -3.11
C PRO A 22 38.01 28.20 -3.21
N LEU A 23 38.56 27.64 -4.29
CA LEU A 23 39.98 27.66 -4.67
C LEU A 23 40.34 28.95 -5.42
N LEU A 24 41.32 29.72 -4.91
CA LEU A 24 41.86 30.92 -5.58
C LEU A 24 43.18 30.60 -6.29
N LEU A 25 43.21 30.76 -7.62
CA LEU A 25 44.42 30.63 -8.45
C LEU A 25 44.99 32.01 -8.76
N TYR A 26 46.15 32.36 -8.20
CA TYR A 26 46.87 33.59 -8.53
C TYR A 26 47.99 33.31 -9.55
N LYS A 27 48.07 34.14 -10.60
CA LYS A 27 49.11 34.05 -11.64
C LYS A 27 50.02 35.28 -11.54
N PRO A 28 51.33 35.16 -11.28
CA PRO A 28 52.19 36.32 -11.22
C PRO A 28 52.63 36.75 -12.63
N GLY A 29 52.30 37.98 -13.00
CA GLY A 29 53.07 38.80 -13.95
C GLY A 29 52.63 38.75 -15.42
N THR A 30 51.74 39.67 -15.80
CA THR A 30 51.89 40.56 -16.97
C THR A 30 50.93 41.75 -16.81
N ARG A 31 51.46 42.97 -16.97
CA ARG A 31 50.78 44.26 -16.79
C ARG A 31 49.61 44.47 -17.76
N SER A 32 48.41 44.78 -17.25
CA SER A 32 47.52 45.88 -17.69
C SER A 32 46.10 45.73 -17.11
N VAL A 33 45.68 46.76 -16.37
CA VAL A 33 44.34 47.25 -15.97
C VAL A 33 43.09 46.43 -16.32
N GLY A 34 42.21 46.22 -15.34
CA GLY A 34 40.77 46.00 -15.60
C GLY A 34 39.96 45.26 -14.52
N ASN A 35 39.39 46.04 -13.60
CA ASN A 35 38.16 45.81 -12.83
C ASN A 35 38.13 44.86 -11.61
N VAL A 36 37.64 45.49 -10.54
CA VAL A 36 37.27 45.04 -9.20
C VAL A 36 35.93 44.32 -9.22
N VAL A 37 35.77 43.26 -8.42
CA VAL A 37 34.47 42.91 -7.82
C VAL A 37 34.69 42.64 -6.33
N HIS A 38 34.15 43.54 -5.51
CA HIS A 38 33.99 43.39 -4.06
C HIS A 38 32.95 42.30 -3.77
N TRP A 39 33.19 41.46 -2.76
CA TRP A 39 32.14 40.72 -2.06
C TRP A 39 32.20 41.07 -0.57
N ASN A 40 31.03 41.43 -0.02
CA ASN A 40 30.81 41.89 1.34
C ASN A 40 31.30 40.90 2.41
N ASP A 41 32.01 41.44 3.40
CA ASP A 41 32.43 40.77 4.63
C ASP A 41 31.27 40.74 5.63
N GLU A 42 30.56 39.61 5.77
CA GLU A 42 29.83 39.32 7.02
C GLU A 42 29.54 37.83 7.34
N GLN A 43 30.21 36.86 6.68
CA GLN A 43 30.05 35.43 7.04
C GLN A 43 31.36 34.61 7.07
N ARG A 44 32.46 35.19 7.57
CA ARG A 44 33.75 34.49 7.76
C ARG A 44 34.13 34.26 9.23
N ARG A 45 33.17 33.80 10.04
CA ARG A 45 33.44 33.20 11.35
C ARG A 45 32.77 31.84 11.47
N ARG A 46 33.34 30.83 10.79
CA ARG A 46 33.44 29.43 11.24
C ARG A 46 34.28 28.65 10.23
N ASN A 47 35.30 27.96 10.74
CA ASN A 47 36.19 26.99 10.08
C ASN A 47 37.33 27.56 9.22
N GLY A 48 38.51 27.65 9.85
CA GLY A 48 39.79 27.88 9.18
C GLY A 48 40.45 26.58 8.73
N ARG A 49 41.07 26.63 7.54
CA ARG A 49 42.22 25.83 7.06
C ARG A 49 42.53 26.32 5.63
N ASN A 50 43.54 27.17 5.45
CA ASN A 50 44.05 27.53 4.12
C ASN A 50 45.38 26.81 3.88
N ALA A 51 45.48 26.03 2.81
CA ALA A 51 46.75 25.46 2.32
C ALA A 51 47.30 26.33 1.19
N LEU A 52 48.61 26.64 1.22
CA LEU A 52 49.27 27.50 0.25
C LEU A 52 50.22 26.66 -0.61
N LEU A 53 49.95 26.58 -1.92
CA LEU A 53 50.77 25.86 -2.90
C LEU A 53 51.75 26.83 -3.58
N LEU A 54 53.05 26.66 -3.34
CA LEU A 54 54.11 27.44 -3.98
C LEU A 54 54.90 26.54 -4.93
N GLY A 55 54.80 26.81 -6.23
CA GLY A 55 55.55 26.10 -7.26
C GLY A 55 56.85 26.81 -7.63
N LYS A 56 57.99 26.12 -7.56
CA LYS A 56 59.24 26.56 -8.20
C LYS A 56 59.94 25.36 -8.86
N LYS A 57 60.15 25.45 -10.17
CA LYS A 57 60.88 24.52 -11.07
C LYS A 57 60.79 23.02 -10.67
N ASN A 58 59.84 22.33 -11.29
CA ASN A 58 59.67 20.87 -11.36
C ASN A 58 59.46 20.07 -10.08
N ASN A 59 59.33 20.69 -8.90
CA ASN A 59 58.92 19.99 -7.68
C ASN A 59 57.71 20.68 -7.01
N LEU A 60 56.80 19.87 -6.45
CA LEU A 60 55.67 20.32 -5.64
C LEU A 60 56.01 20.05 -4.16
N TYR A 61 55.81 21.04 -3.29
CA TYR A 61 56.02 20.90 -1.85
C TYR A 61 54.70 21.14 -1.12
N ILE A 62 54.30 20.22 -0.23
CA ILE A 62 53.18 20.40 0.70
C ILE A 62 53.80 20.61 2.08
N ASN A 63 53.50 21.74 2.74
CA ASN A 63 53.93 21.99 4.11
C ASN A 63 52.73 21.84 5.04
N GLN A 64 52.74 20.83 5.92
CA GLN A 64 51.80 20.74 7.02
C GLN A 64 52.36 21.55 8.20
N LEU A 65 51.79 22.72 8.48
CA LEU A 65 51.99 23.37 9.78
C LEU A 65 51.17 22.63 10.83
N CYS A 66 51.83 21.78 11.61
CA CYS A 66 51.25 21.20 12.82
C CYS A 66 51.58 22.12 14.00
N THR A 67 50.56 22.63 14.68
CA THR A 67 50.73 23.39 15.93
C THR A 67 50.91 22.45 17.13
N ARG A 68 52.02 22.66 17.84
CA ARG A 68 52.37 22.28 19.23
C ARG A 68 52.83 20.84 19.50
N GLY A 69 54.11 20.71 19.86
CA GLY A 69 54.63 19.61 20.71
C GLY A 69 55.97 18.98 20.29
N ILE A 70 57.08 19.64 20.66
CA ILE A 70 58.41 19.11 21.05
C ILE A 70 58.95 17.78 20.41
N CYS A 71 60.14 17.92 19.81
CA CYS A 71 61.25 16.95 19.65
C CYS A 71 61.49 16.16 18.34
N SER A 72 62.70 16.42 17.81
CA SER A 72 63.60 15.65 16.95
C SER A 72 63.41 15.72 15.42
N TRP A 73 64.47 16.21 14.77
CA TRP A 73 64.65 16.32 13.33
C TRP A 73 65.32 15.06 12.78
N LYS A 74 64.70 14.39 11.80
CA LYS A 74 65.44 13.56 10.82
C LYS A 74 64.90 13.80 9.41
N LYS A 75 65.76 14.39 8.57
CA LYS A 75 65.60 14.48 7.11
C LYS A 75 65.78 13.08 6.54
N ASN A 76 64.80 12.58 5.77
CA ASN A 76 65.04 11.49 4.83
C ASN A 76 64.52 11.89 3.45
N ILE A 77 65.47 12.18 2.56
CA ILE A 77 65.29 12.42 1.13
C ILE A 77 65.40 11.04 0.47
N ILE A 78 64.36 10.57 -0.22
CA ILE A 78 64.44 9.36 -1.03
C ILE A 78 64.53 9.78 -2.51
N LYS A 79 65.68 9.50 -3.13
CA LYS A 79 65.93 9.59 -4.58
C LYS A 79 65.33 8.35 -5.26
N VAL A 80 64.55 8.54 -6.32
CA VAL A 80 64.09 7.43 -7.19
C VAL A 80 64.92 7.46 -8.48
N ASN A 81 65.75 6.43 -8.69
CA ASN A 81 66.43 6.17 -9.97
C ASN A 81 65.64 5.14 -10.79
N LYS A 82 65.67 5.32 -12.12
CA LYS A 82 65.02 4.49 -13.16
C LYS A 82 65.50 3.04 -13.17
N LEU A 83 64.57 2.08 -13.34
CA LEU A 83 64.81 0.74 -13.91
C LEU A 83 63.56 0.28 -14.71
N PRO A 84 63.71 -0.60 -15.74
CA PRO A 84 62.74 -0.77 -16.82
C PRO A 84 61.71 -1.89 -16.61
N PHE A 85 60.65 -1.79 -17.42
CA PHE A 85 59.49 -2.66 -17.60
C PHE A 85 59.80 -4.18 -17.73
N LYS A 86 58.87 -5.02 -17.24
CA LYS A 86 58.77 -6.50 -17.29
C LYS A 86 59.41 -7.30 -16.14
N ARG A 87 58.70 -7.37 -15.01
CA ARG A 87 58.40 -8.59 -14.21
C ARG A 87 57.81 -8.15 -12.87
N MET A 88 56.48 -8.06 -12.80
CA MET A 88 55.70 -8.09 -11.55
C MET A 88 54.22 -8.26 -11.92
N ALA A 89 53.94 -9.33 -12.66
CA ALA A 89 52.61 -9.92 -12.75
C ALA A 89 52.60 -11.11 -11.79
N SER A 90 52.63 -10.81 -10.49
CA SER A 90 52.21 -11.68 -9.39
C SER A 90 52.50 -10.96 -8.08
N ILE A 91 51.48 -10.89 -7.21
CA ILE A 91 51.54 -10.43 -5.82
C ILE A 91 51.61 -8.90 -5.64
N ALA A 92 50.47 -8.24 -5.84
CA ALA A 92 50.11 -6.97 -5.19
C ALA A 92 48.60 -6.71 -5.33
N THR A 93 47.76 -7.53 -4.70
CA THR A 93 46.37 -7.16 -4.41
C THR A 93 46.39 -6.14 -3.28
N VAL A 94 46.23 -4.86 -3.65
CA VAL A 94 45.87 -3.80 -2.70
C VAL A 94 44.39 -3.93 -2.42
N ASP A 95 44.07 -4.15 -1.15
CA ASP A 95 42.73 -4.28 -0.59
C ASP A 95 41.96 -2.95 -0.79
N LYS A 96 41.17 -2.85 -1.88
CA LYS A 96 40.20 -1.77 -2.08
C LYS A 96 38.96 -2.12 -1.24
N SER A 97 38.40 -1.15 -0.50
CA SER A 97 37.12 -1.32 0.19
C SER A 97 36.03 -1.78 -0.79
N GLN A 98 35.28 -2.83 -0.44
CA GLN A 98 34.31 -3.47 -1.34
C GLN A 98 33.22 -2.53 -1.89
N GLY A 99 32.87 -1.47 -1.15
CA GLY A 99 31.95 -0.43 -1.63
C GLY A 99 32.46 0.30 -2.87
N ASP A 100 33.78 0.48 -2.99
CA ASP A 100 34.39 1.14 -4.15
C ASP A 100 34.26 0.28 -5.41
N LEU A 101 34.26 -1.06 -5.28
CA LEU A 101 34.17 -1.99 -6.41
C LEU A 101 32.75 -2.06 -6.98
N LEU A 102 31.71 -2.04 -6.13
CA LEU A 102 30.32 -2.01 -6.58
C LEU A 102 30.00 -0.67 -7.28
N GLU A 103 30.50 0.45 -6.76
CA GLU A 103 30.37 1.76 -7.39
C GLU A 103 31.16 1.87 -8.69
N GLU A 104 32.33 1.21 -8.80
CA GLU A 104 33.09 1.12 -10.04
C GLU A 104 32.31 0.36 -11.12
N LEU A 105 31.62 -0.73 -10.78
CA LEU A 105 30.73 -1.44 -11.72
C LEU A 105 29.59 -0.54 -12.22
N LYS A 106 28.91 0.18 -11.32
CA LYS A 106 27.84 1.13 -11.71
C LYS A 106 28.35 2.21 -12.67
N LYS A 107 29.53 2.77 -12.40
CA LYS A 107 30.15 3.80 -13.26
C LYS A 107 30.58 3.28 -14.63
N ASN A 108 30.87 1.99 -14.73
CA ASN A 108 31.26 1.34 -15.99
C ASN A 108 30.06 0.83 -16.81
N LEU A 109 28.82 1.08 -16.35
CA LEU A 109 27.62 0.71 -17.10
C LEU A 109 27.59 1.42 -18.45
N VAL A 110 27.45 0.63 -19.52
CA VAL A 110 27.25 1.14 -20.88
C VAL A 110 25.90 0.66 -21.36
N ILE A 111 25.01 1.61 -21.65
CA ILE A 111 23.69 1.32 -22.21
C ILE A 111 23.82 0.96 -23.68
N GLY A 112 23.30 -0.20 -24.06
CA GLY A 112 23.36 -0.68 -25.44
C GLY A 112 22.79 -2.09 -25.61
N GLU A 113 22.56 -2.44 -26.87
CA GLU A 113 22.04 -3.76 -27.21
C GLU A 113 23.13 -4.85 -27.09
N ASN A 114 22.74 -6.03 -26.60
CA ASN A 114 23.58 -7.23 -26.49
C ASN A 114 24.91 -6.98 -25.76
N PRO A 115 24.89 -6.61 -24.48
CA PRO A 115 26.12 -6.38 -23.70
C PRO A 115 26.98 -7.66 -23.61
N ALA A 116 28.30 -7.47 -23.51
CA ALA A 116 29.28 -8.55 -23.50
C ALA A 116 29.08 -9.56 -22.36
N PHE A 117 28.63 -9.09 -21.18
CA PHE A 117 28.41 -9.93 -20.01
C PHE A 117 27.39 -11.05 -20.24
N ILE A 118 26.46 -10.91 -21.19
CA ILE A 118 25.48 -11.97 -21.52
C ILE A 118 26.21 -13.21 -22.03
N GLN A 119 27.21 -13.04 -22.91
CA GLN A 119 27.95 -14.16 -23.49
C GLN A 119 28.86 -14.81 -22.44
N GLU A 120 29.53 -14.00 -21.61
CA GLU A 120 30.39 -14.48 -20.53
C GLU A 120 29.59 -15.28 -19.49
N ARG A 121 28.46 -14.74 -19.03
CA ARG A 121 27.56 -15.43 -18.08
C ARG A 121 27.00 -16.72 -18.68
N LEU A 122 26.63 -16.72 -19.95
CA LEU A 122 26.11 -17.91 -20.64
C LEU A 122 27.18 -19.01 -20.76
N ALA A 123 28.42 -18.64 -21.07
CA ALA A 123 29.54 -19.58 -21.11
C ALA A 123 29.76 -20.22 -19.72
N LYS A 124 29.78 -19.41 -18.67
CA LYS A 124 29.94 -19.90 -17.30
C LYS A 124 28.77 -20.79 -16.86
N TYR A 125 27.54 -20.42 -17.20
CA TYR A 125 26.37 -21.25 -16.91
C TYR A 125 26.46 -22.62 -17.60
N ASN A 126 26.89 -22.67 -18.86
CA ASN A 126 27.05 -23.92 -19.58
C ASN A 126 28.15 -24.81 -18.96
N GLU A 127 29.26 -24.23 -18.51
CA GLU A 127 30.30 -24.93 -17.74
C GLU A 127 29.74 -25.54 -16.46
N LEU A 128 29.02 -24.74 -15.65
CA LEU A 128 28.40 -25.20 -14.41
C LEU A 128 27.34 -26.27 -14.66
N LYS A 129 26.51 -26.10 -15.69
CA LYS A 129 25.47 -27.05 -16.07
C LYS A 129 26.08 -28.41 -16.42
N GLU A 130 27.16 -28.43 -17.20
CA GLU A 130 27.83 -29.66 -17.56
C GLU A 130 28.47 -30.34 -16.35
N LYS A 131 29.12 -29.56 -15.47
CA LYS A 131 29.65 -30.05 -14.19
C LYS A 131 28.56 -30.72 -13.34
N LYS A 132 27.41 -30.06 -13.14
CA LYS A 132 26.28 -30.61 -12.38
C LYS A 132 25.66 -31.83 -13.06
N ARG A 133 25.65 -31.90 -14.40
CA ARG A 133 25.17 -33.06 -15.15
C ARG A 133 26.01 -34.30 -14.83
N ILE A 134 27.34 -34.15 -14.86
CA ILE A 134 28.29 -35.24 -14.55
C ILE A 134 28.14 -35.67 -13.08
N GLU A 135 28.15 -34.73 -12.14
CA GLU A 135 27.95 -35.00 -10.70
C GLU A 135 26.64 -35.77 -10.45
N ARG A 136 25.55 -35.36 -11.12
CA ARG A 136 24.25 -36.03 -11.01
C ARG A 136 24.26 -37.44 -11.60
N GLU A 137 24.88 -37.65 -12.76
CA GLU A 137 24.97 -38.97 -13.38
C GLU A 137 25.81 -39.95 -12.55
N GLU A 138 26.87 -39.47 -11.91
CA GLU A 138 27.67 -40.26 -10.98
C GLU A 138 26.87 -40.61 -9.72
N LEU A 139 26.18 -39.64 -9.12
CA LEU A 139 25.30 -39.86 -7.96
C LEU A 139 24.22 -40.92 -8.27
N LEU A 140 23.52 -40.77 -9.39
CA LEU A 140 22.46 -41.71 -9.83
C LEU A 140 22.99 -43.13 -10.09
N LYS A 141 24.27 -43.29 -10.48
CA LYS A 141 24.90 -44.61 -10.67
C LYS A 141 25.45 -45.20 -9.38
N SER A 142 25.93 -44.34 -8.47
CA SER A 142 26.65 -44.74 -7.25
C SER A 142 25.73 -45.24 -6.13
N ASP A 143 24.53 -44.68 -6.00
CA ASP A 143 23.60 -45.00 -4.91
C ASP A 143 22.17 -45.26 -5.44
N PRO A 144 21.69 -46.52 -5.37
CA PRO A 144 20.34 -46.91 -5.80
C PRO A 144 19.21 -46.13 -5.10
N LYS A 145 19.49 -45.51 -3.96
CA LYS A 145 18.53 -44.68 -3.22
C LYS A 145 18.06 -43.48 -4.06
N PHE A 146 18.89 -42.94 -4.94
CA PHE A 146 18.55 -41.77 -5.77
C PHE A 146 17.67 -42.11 -6.97
N THR A 147 17.61 -43.38 -7.40
CA THR A 147 16.75 -43.88 -8.48
C THR A 147 15.64 -44.82 -7.98
N ARG A 148 15.39 -44.83 -6.66
CA ARG A 148 14.39 -45.70 -6.04
C ARG A 148 12.99 -45.44 -6.61
N SER A 149 12.15 -46.47 -6.57
CA SER A 149 10.74 -46.36 -6.93
C SER A 149 10.01 -45.45 -5.95
N ILE A 150 9.20 -44.53 -6.46
CA ILE A 150 8.38 -43.60 -5.67
C ILE A 150 6.92 -43.73 -6.07
N ASN A 151 6.03 -43.56 -5.08
CA ASN A 151 4.59 -43.57 -5.30
C ASN A 151 4.07 -42.14 -5.40
N VAL A 152 3.44 -41.82 -6.53
CA VAL A 152 2.82 -40.52 -6.79
C VAL A 152 1.30 -40.68 -6.73
N GLN A 153 0.68 -40.17 -5.67
CA GLN A 153 -0.76 -40.22 -5.48
C GLN A 153 -1.44 -39.01 -6.14
N LEU A 154 -2.49 -39.26 -6.92
CA LEU A 154 -3.33 -38.25 -7.57
C LEU A 154 -4.54 -37.88 -6.70
N LEU A 155 -5.23 -36.79 -7.04
CA LEU A 155 -6.41 -36.30 -6.30
C LEU A 155 -7.58 -37.29 -6.28
N ASP A 156 -7.71 -38.14 -7.31
CA ASP A 156 -8.73 -39.19 -7.39
C ASP A 156 -8.40 -40.43 -6.53
N GLY A 157 -7.28 -40.39 -5.80
CA GLY A 157 -6.78 -41.50 -4.98
C GLY A 157 -5.98 -42.54 -5.75
N SER A 158 -5.89 -42.44 -7.08
CA SER A 158 -5.07 -43.37 -7.87
C SER A 158 -3.57 -43.09 -7.66
N VAL A 159 -2.76 -44.15 -7.78
CA VAL A 159 -1.31 -44.08 -7.54
C VAL A 159 -0.57 -44.45 -8.83
N LYS A 160 0.40 -43.61 -9.20
CA LYS A 160 1.34 -43.86 -10.31
C LYS A 160 2.73 -44.11 -9.74
N VAL A 161 3.41 -45.10 -10.30
CA VAL A 161 4.78 -45.44 -9.91
C VAL A 161 5.75 -44.62 -10.76
N GLY A 162 6.70 -43.95 -10.10
CA GLY A 162 7.77 -43.18 -10.73
C GLY A 162 9.14 -43.56 -10.16
N GLN A 163 10.18 -42.87 -10.61
CA GLN A 163 11.55 -42.98 -10.11
C GLN A 163 11.98 -41.65 -9.50
N CYS A 164 12.54 -41.71 -8.28
CA CYS A 164 13.15 -40.58 -7.60
C CYS A 164 14.22 -39.93 -8.51
N ASN A 165 14.33 -38.59 -8.49
CA ASN A 165 15.25 -37.79 -9.30
C ASN A 165 15.16 -37.97 -10.82
N VAL A 166 14.15 -38.69 -11.33
CA VAL A 166 13.99 -38.97 -12.77
C VAL A 166 12.58 -38.60 -13.24
N THR A 167 11.55 -39.07 -12.54
CA THR A 167 10.16 -38.76 -12.89
C THR A 167 9.81 -37.32 -12.51
N THR A 168 9.28 -36.57 -13.47
CA THR A 168 8.82 -35.19 -13.28
C THR A 168 7.29 -35.14 -13.20
N PRO A 169 6.70 -34.06 -12.64
CA PRO A 169 5.25 -33.85 -12.75
C PRO A 169 4.74 -33.90 -14.19
N PHE A 170 5.52 -33.39 -15.16
CA PHE A 170 5.17 -33.45 -16.57
C PHE A 170 5.06 -34.88 -17.11
N HIS A 171 5.95 -35.80 -16.70
CA HIS A 171 5.84 -37.22 -17.06
C HIS A 171 4.54 -37.83 -16.51
N ILE A 172 4.20 -37.54 -15.24
CA ILE A 172 2.96 -38.02 -14.63
C ILE A 172 1.74 -37.45 -15.35
N ALA A 173 1.68 -36.14 -15.58
CA ALA A 173 0.58 -35.50 -16.30
C ALA A 173 0.40 -36.08 -17.71
N THR A 174 1.51 -36.28 -18.44
CA THR A 174 1.50 -36.85 -19.80
C THR A 174 0.98 -38.28 -19.82
N SER A 175 1.30 -39.07 -18.77
CA SER A 175 0.80 -40.45 -18.62
C SER A 175 -0.72 -40.52 -18.38
N ILE A 176 -1.32 -39.43 -17.90
CA ILE A 176 -2.78 -39.30 -17.72
C ILE A 176 -3.39 -38.81 -19.02
N SER A 177 -2.97 -37.63 -19.51
CA SER A 177 -3.34 -37.14 -20.84
C SER A 177 -2.38 -36.04 -21.30
N LYS A 178 -2.15 -35.97 -22.63
CA LYS A 178 -1.38 -34.86 -23.23
C LYS A 178 -1.98 -33.49 -22.91
N ARG A 179 -3.31 -33.40 -22.93
CA ARG A 179 -4.05 -32.16 -22.64
C ARG A 179 -3.77 -31.66 -21.21
N LEU A 180 -3.85 -32.54 -20.21
CA LEU A 180 -3.53 -32.18 -18.83
C LEU A 180 -2.10 -31.64 -18.71
N ALA A 181 -1.12 -32.29 -19.35
CA ALA A 181 0.27 -31.85 -19.31
C ALA A 181 0.49 -30.48 -19.97
N GLU A 182 -0.24 -30.18 -21.05
CA GLU A 182 -0.19 -28.89 -21.75
C GLU A 182 -0.91 -27.78 -20.97
N ASP A 183 -2.07 -28.07 -20.37
CA ASP A 183 -2.88 -27.11 -19.62
C ASP A 183 -2.26 -26.78 -18.24
N SER A 184 -1.52 -27.72 -17.64
CA SER A 184 -0.88 -27.54 -16.32
C SER A 184 0.24 -26.50 -16.36
N ILE A 185 0.19 -25.54 -15.44
CA ILE A 185 1.20 -24.48 -15.28
C ILE A 185 2.29 -24.93 -14.31
N VAL A 186 1.88 -25.44 -13.16
CA VAL A 186 2.73 -25.83 -12.03
C VAL A 186 2.07 -27.00 -11.31
N ALA A 187 2.84 -27.80 -10.58
CA ALA A 187 2.31 -28.85 -9.72
C ALA A 187 2.40 -28.44 -8.26
N ARG A 188 1.38 -28.76 -7.47
CA ARG A 188 1.44 -28.72 -6.01
C ARG A 188 1.82 -30.11 -5.52
N VAL A 189 2.92 -30.22 -4.78
CA VAL A 189 3.53 -31.47 -4.34
C VAL A 189 3.58 -31.50 -2.82
N THR A 190 3.02 -32.54 -2.22
CA THR A 190 3.13 -32.82 -0.78
C THR A 190 3.88 -34.13 -0.61
N TYR A 191 5.12 -34.07 -0.13
CA TYR A 191 5.91 -35.27 0.12
C TYR A 191 5.36 -36.05 1.32
N VAL A 192 5.24 -37.36 1.17
CA VAL A 192 4.79 -38.29 2.22
C VAL A 192 5.97 -38.75 3.08
N GLU A 193 7.18 -38.56 2.58
CA GLU A 193 8.43 -38.86 3.26
C GLU A 193 9.28 -37.60 3.40
N LYS A 194 10.19 -37.62 4.37
CA LYS A 194 11.12 -36.52 4.60
C LYS A 194 12.09 -36.39 3.41
N VAL A 195 12.07 -35.23 2.77
CA VAL A 195 12.96 -34.85 1.68
C VAL A 195 13.84 -33.69 2.12
N GLU A 196 15.14 -33.76 1.83
CA GLU A 196 16.08 -32.67 2.08
C GLU A 196 16.06 -31.68 0.91
N LEU A 197 15.52 -30.48 1.16
CA LEU A 197 15.61 -29.35 0.25
C LEU A 197 16.81 -28.49 0.68
N GLU A 198 17.97 -28.70 0.06
CA GLU A 198 19.17 -27.89 0.30
C GLU A 198 19.11 -26.51 -0.40
N LEU A 199 18.00 -25.78 -0.30
CA LEU A 199 17.86 -24.44 -0.88
C LEU A 199 17.57 -23.43 0.23
N CYS A 200 18.19 -22.25 0.20
CA CYS A 200 17.73 -21.12 1.01
C CYS A 200 17.03 -20.05 0.18
N ASP A 201 16.03 -19.49 0.84
CA ASP A 201 15.19 -18.42 0.35
C ASP A 201 15.91 -17.07 0.38
N ILE A 202 15.70 -16.31 -0.69
CA ILE A 202 16.24 -14.97 -0.93
C ILE A 202 15.06 -14.01 -1.17
N GLU A 203 13.87 -14.50 -1.46
CA GLU A 203 12.75 -13.72 -1.99
C GLU A 203 11.64 -13.49 -0.95
N GLU A 204 11.56 -14.28 0.14
CA GLU A 204 10.50 -14.16 1.16
C GLU A 204 10.44 -12.82 1.94
N GLU A 205 11.50 -11.99 1.98
CA GLU A 205 11.49 -10.72 2.74
C GLU A 205 11.32 -9.43 1.88
N LEU A 206 11.24 -9.53 0.54
CA LEU A 206 11.12 -8.35 -0.33
C LEU A 206 9.70 -8.11 -0.86
N GLU A 207 8.79 -9.08 -0.70
CA GLU A 207 7.38 -8.94 -1.06
C GLU A 207 6.62 -7.99 -0.12
N GLU A 208 7.16 -7.64 1.05
CA GLU A 208 6.50 -6.82 2.07
C GLU A 208 6.74 -5.28 1.95
N GLN A 209 7.46 -4.79 0.95
CA GLN A 209 7.88 -3.36 0.94
C GLN A 209 7.19 -2.44 -0.08
N ASP A 210 6.40 -2.97 -1.02
CA ASP A 210 5.61 -2.15 -1.97
C ASP A 210 4.09 -2.11 -1.66
N GLU A 211 3.64 -2.79 -0.61
CA GLU A 211 2.39 -2.53 0.10
C GLU A 211 2.74 -2.02 1.51
N VAL A 212 2.18 -0.87 1.91
CA VAL A 212 2.69 -0.12 3.06
C VAL A 212 2.33 -0.76 4.41
N ASN A 213 3.38 -1.06 5.18
CA ASN A 213 3.48 -1.23 6.64
C ASN A 213 2.83 -2.47 7.29
N GLU A 214 3.49 -3.62 7.15
CA GLU A 214 3.49 -4.65 8.20
C GLU A 214 4.85 -4.69 8.92
N THR A 215 4.80 -5.03 10.20
CA THR A 215 5.86 -4.71 11.16
C THR A 215 6.76 -5.93 11.43
N LYS A 216 7.99 -5.90 10.88
CA LYS A 216 9.20 -6.67 11.26
C LYS A 216 9.01 -7.80 12.28
N ASP A 217 9.05 -9.03 11.78
CA ASP A 217 9.19 -10.26 12.56
C ASP A 217 10.69 -10.56 12.77
N GLU A 218 11.29 -10.03 13.84
CA GLU A 218 12.62 -10.49 14.26
C GLU A 218 12.46 -11.76 15.08
N THR A 219 12.26 -12.91 14.43
CA THR A 219 12.72 -14.23 14.89
C THR A 219 12.42 -15.33 13.87
N LEU A 220 13.18 -15.39 12.77
CA LEU A 220 13.36 -16.67 12.05
C LEU A 220 14.82 -16.86 11.62
N GLY A 221 15.64 -17.26 12.60
CA GLY A 221 16.97 -17.80 12.33
C GLY A 221 16.85 -19.07 11.48
N CYS A 222 17.57 -19.07 10.35
CA CYS A 222 17.80 -20.18 9.43
C CYS A 222 17.89 -21.55 10.14
N LYS A 223 16.79 -22.31 10.17
CA LYS A 223 16.80 -23.77 10.30
C LYS A 223 16.48 -24.34 8.93
N GLY A 224 17.25 -25.33 8.47
CA GLY A 224 16.97 -26.03 7.21
C GLY A 224 15.52 -26.52 7.20
N GLN A 225 14.76 -26.19 6.16
CA GLN A 225 13.36 -26.61 6.07
C GLN A 225 13.30 -28.13 5.89
N LEU A 226 12.81 -28.82 6.91
CA LEU A 226 12.25 -30.16 6.74
C LEU A 226 10.86 -29.99 6.12
N ALA A 227 10.62 -30.59 4.95
CA ALA A 227 9.29 -30.65 4.35
C ALA A 227 8.44 -31.72 5.06
N ASP A 228 7.97 -31.44 6.27
CA ASP A 228 6.93 -32.25 6.93
C ASP A 228 5.55 -31.74 6.48
N GLU A 229 4.79 -32.60 5.78
CA GLU A 229 3.37 -32.47 5.37
C GLU A 229 2.89 -31.17 4.67
N LYS A 230 3.75 -30.17 4.46
CA LYS A 230 3.38 -28.91 3.79
C LYS A 230 3.34 -29.06 2.26
N PRO A 231 2.30 -28.56 1.57
CA PRO A 231 2.26 -28.51 0.11
C PRO A 231 3.26 -27.48 -0.42
N LEU A 232 4.02 -27.85 -1.46
CA LEU A 232 5.00 -26.99 -2.13
C LEU A 232 4.62 -26.83 -3.61
N LEU A 233 4.83 -25.65 -4.18
CA LEU A 233 4.75 -25.46 -5.62
C LEU A 233 6.03 -25.98 -6.29
N TRP A 234 5.86 -26.73 -7.37
CA TRP A 234 6.94 -27.48 -8.02
C TRP A 234 6.87 -27.34 -9.54
N ASP A 235 8.01 -27.07 -10.17
CA ASP A 235 8.10 -26.95 -11.63
C ASP A 235 7.70 -28.26 -12.32
N MET A 236 7.01 -28.13 -13.46
CA MET A 236 6.56 -29.29 -14.22
C MET A 236 7.73 -30.17 -14.74
N ASN A 237 8.89 -29.55 -15.01
CA ASN A 237 10.07 -30.23 -15.54
C ASN A 237 11.11 -30.62 -14.48
N VAL A 238 10.92 -30.24 -13.21
CA VAL A 238 11.87 -30.60 -12.14
C VAL A 238 11.54 -32.00 -11.59
N PRO A 239 12.50 -32.92 -11.52
CA PRO A 239 12.26 -34.26 -10.99
C PRO A 239 11.75 -34.28 -9.55
N LEU A 240 10.93 -35.26 -9.22
CA LEU A 240 10.42 -35.48 -7.87
C LEU A 240 11.48 -36.15 -7.00
N LEU A 241 11.59 -35.71 -5.75
CA LEU A 241 12.61 -36.17 -4.80
C LEU A 241 12.16 -37.35 -3.92
N GLY A 242 10.88 -37.72 -3.95
CA GLY A 242 10.31 -38.74 -3.09
C GLY A 242 8.86 -39.06 -3.42
N SER A 243 8.29 -40.01 -2.69
CA SER A 243 6.86 -40.33 -2.77
C SER A 243 6.02 -39.16 -2.30
N CYS A 244 5.00 -38.79 -3.07
CA CYS A 244 4.25 -37.56 -2.87
C CYS A 244 2.81 -37.66 -3.34
N LYS A 245 1.97 -36.75 -2.83
CA LYS A 245 0.68 -36.39 -3.42
C LYS A 245 0.89 -35.24 -4.39
N ILE A 246 0.27 -35.30 -5.57
CA ILE A 246 0.39 -34.27 -6.59
C ILE A 246 -0.97 -33.76 -7.05
N GLU A 247 -1.05 -32.44 -7.21
CA GLU A 247 -2.17 -31.73 -7.80
C GLU A 247 -1.64 -30.85 -8.94
N PHE A 248 -2.31 -30.88 -10.08
CA PHE A 248 -1.93 -30.10 -11.25
C PHE A 248 -2.74 -28.80 -11.31
N LEU A 249 -2.04 -27.66 -11.25
CA LEU A 249 -2.68 -26.35 -11.22
C LEU A 249 -2.66 -25.71 -12.61
N ASN A 250 -3.81 -25.22 -13.05
CA ASN A 250 -3.99 -24.44 -14.28
C ASN A 250 -4.16 -22.94 -13.94
N LEU A 251 -4.34 -22.08 -14.94
CA LEU A 251 -4.52 -20.63 -14.73
C LEU A 251 -5.83 -20.22 -14.02
N GLU A 252 -6.72 -21.15 -13.68
CA GLU A 252 -7.90 -20.83 -12.86
C GLU A 252 -7.51 -20.67 -11.38
N ASN A 253 -6.38 -21.26 -10.97
CA ASN A 253 -5.82 -21.15 -9.63
C ASN A 253 -4.90 -19.93 -9.48
N GLU A 254 -5.03 -19.19 -8.38
CA GLU A 254 -4.25 -17.97 -8.10
C GLU A 254 -2.73 -18.21 -7.99
N GLU A 255 -2.29 -19.32 -7.40
CA GLU A 255 -0.85 -19.66 -7.28
C GLU A 255 -0.22 -19.94 -8.66
N ALA A 256 -0.98 -20.60 -9.54
CA ALA A 256 -0.56 -20.84 -10.91
C ALA A 256 -0.53 -19.55 -11.74
N LYS A 257 -1.47 -18.62 -11.54
CA LYS A 257 -1.40 -17.29 -12.16
C LYS A 257 -0.16 -16.51 -11.72
N LYS A 258 0.14 -16.50 -10.42
CA LYS A 258 1.38 -15.88 -9.88
C LYS A 258 2.63 -16.50 -10.52
N THR A 259 2.71 -17.83 -10.60
CA THR A 259 3.81 -18.56 -11.27
C THR A 259 3.95 -18.17 -12.75
N PHE A 260 2.82 -18.05 -13.44
CA PHE A 260 2.76 -17.65 -14.85
C PHE A 260 3.28 -16.22 -15.07
N TRP A 261 2.87 -15.27 -14.22
CA TRP A 261 3.34 -13.89 -14.30
C TRP A 261 4.78 -13.73 -13.82
N HIS A 262 5.22 -14.48 -12.81
CA HIS A 262 6.62 -14.50 -12.39
C HIS A 262 7.53 -14.96 -13.54
N SER A 263 7.13 -16.01 -14.26
CA SER A 263 7.82 -16.44 -15.47
C SER A 263 7.81 -15.38 -16.57
N SER A 264 6.71 -14.63 -16.69
CA SER A 264 6.60 -13.53 -17.64
C SER A 264 7.52 -12.36 -17.28
N ALA A 265 7.75 -12.11 -15.98
CA ALA A 265 8.73 -11.15 -15.52
C ALA A 265 10.14 -11.53 -16.01
N HIS A 266 10.54 -12.80 -15.93
CA HIS A 266 11.84 -13.24 -16.46
C HIS A 266 11.99 -13.04 -17.98
N ILE A 267 10.91 -13.25 -18.75
CA ILE A 267 10.90 -12.96 -20.20
C ILE A 267 11.07 -11.45 -20.44
N LEU A 268 10.49 -10.61 -19.59
CA LEU A 268 10.67 -9.15 -19.63
C LEU A 268 12.11 -8.77 -19.26
N GLY A 269 12.66 -9.33 -18.18
CA GLY A 269 14.05 -9.14 -17.78
C GLY A 269 15.01 -9.46 -18.92
N SER A 270 14.84 -10.62 -19.55
CA SER A 270 15.60 -11.01 -20.76
C SER A 270 15.55 -9.96 -21.87
N SER A 271 14.36 -9.41 -22.13
CA SER A 271 14.15 -8.39 -23.16
C SER A 271 14.84 -7.07 -22.79
N LEU A 272 14.73 -6.63 -21.53
CA LEU A 272 15.34 -5.40 -21.04
C LEU A 272 16.87 -5.46 -21.01
N GLU A 273 17.42 -6.57 -20.52
CA GLU A 273 18.87 -6.81 -20.48
C GLU A 273 19.47 -6.81 -21.88
N LYS A 274 18.78 -7.45 -22.84
CA LYS A 274 19.23 -7.49 -24.23
C LYS A 274 19.15 -6.14 -24.94
N LEU A 275 18.10 -5.35 -24.70
CA LEU A 275 17.90 -4.07 -25.40
C LEU A 275 18.74 -2.94 -24.81
N PHE A 276 18.89 -2.90 -23.48
CA PHE A 276 19.48 -1.75 -22.79
C PHE A 276 20.78 -2.07 -22.06
N GLY A 277 21.10 -3.34 -21.81
CA GLY A 277 22.30 -3.74 -21.09
C GLY A 277 22.38 -3.27 -19.63
N GLY A 278 21.26 -2.81 -19.07
CA GLY A 278 21.16 -2.39 -17.68
C GLY A 278 21.26 -3.54 -16.68
N TYR A 279 21.50 -3.19 -15.42
CA TYR A 279 21.60 -4.17 -14.34
C TYR A 279 20.22 -4.45 -13.75
N LEU A 280 19.70 -5.64 -14.04
CA LEU A 280 18.43 -6.11 -13.50
C LEU A 280 18.51 -6.36 -12.00
N THR A 281 17.42 -6.05 -11.30
CA THR A 281 17.36 -6.19 -9.84
C THR A 281 16.28 -7.19 -9.42
N ILE A 282 15.04 -6.75 -9.24
CA ILE A 282 13.91 -7.55 -8.72
C ILE A 282 12.75 -7.49 -9.72
N GLY A 283 12.07 -8.62 -9.93
CA GLY A 283 10.92 -8.70 -10.83
C GLY A 283 9.84 -9.67 -10.34
N PRO A 284 9.03 -9.26 -9.34
CA PRO A 284 8.02 -10.13 -8.76
C PRO A 284 6.70 -10.12 -9.58
N PRO A 285 5.88 -11.18 -9.47
CA PRO A 285 4.50 -11.11 -9.90
C PRO A 285 3.70 -10.16 -9.00
N LEU A 286 2.61 -9.61 -9.53
CA LEU A 286 1.64 -8.81 -8.79
C LEU A 286 0.31 -9.58 -8.66
N LYS A 287 -0.64 -9.03 -7.89
CA LYS A 287 -2.04 -9.48 -7.92
C LYS A 287 -2.62 -9.44 -9.34
N GLU A 288 -2.15 -8.49 -10.15
CA GLU A 288 -2.44 -8.41 -11.59
C GLU A 288 -1.17 -8.02 -12.36
N GLY A 289 -0.68 -8.93 -13.20
CA GLY A 289 0.54 -8.71 -13.99
C GLY A 289 1.83 -8.86 -13.19
N PHE A 290 2.86 -8.12 -13.57
CA PHE A 290 4.19 -8.18 -12.97
C PHE A 290 4.96 -6.88 -13.26
N TYR A 291 6.09 -6.68 -12.59
CA TYR A 291 7.06 -5.67 -13.00
C TYR A 291 8.47 -6.23 -13.03
N TYR A 292 9.40 -5.47 -13.60
CA TYR A 292 10.82 -5.73 -13.47
C TYR A 292 11.58 -4.42 -13.30
N ASP A 293 12.46 -4.36 -12.30
CA ASP A 293 13.34 -3.23 -12.01
C ASP A 293 14.71 -3.38 -12.69
N ILE A 294 15.17 -2.30 -13.33
CA ILE A 294 16.46 -2.23 -14.02
C ILE A 294 17.18 -0.92 -13.70
N TYR A 295 18.46 -1.02 -13.37
CA TYR A 295 19.34 0.12 -13.24
C TYR A 295 19.92 0.50 -14.61
N LEU A 296 19.68 1.75 -15.02
CA LEU A 296 20.08 2.30 -16.32
C LEU A 296 20.94 3.57 -16.20
N GLY A 297 21.47 3.86 -15.01
CA GLY A 297 22.18 5.11 -14.74
C GLY A 297 21.27 6.32 -15.03
N ASP A 298 21.76 7.23 -15.89
CA ASP A 298 21.02 8.43 -16.28
C ASP A 298 19.99 8.19 -17.42
N PHE A 299 19.96 6.99 -18.00
CA PHE A 299 19.04 6.66 -19.09
C PHE A 299 17.63 6.32 -18.55
N SER A 300 16.60 6.83 -19.22
CA SER A 300 15.20 6.59 -18.85
C SER A 300 14.42 5.99 -20.01
N ILE A 301 13.66 4.93 -19.74
CA ILE A 301 12.79 4.29 -20.72
C ILE A 301 11.61 5.20 -21.02
N THR A 302 11.24 5.32 -22.29
CA THR A 302 10.12 6.14 -22.75
C THR A 302 9.01 5.30 -23.38
N ASN A 303 7.84 5.90 -23.65
CA ASN A 303 6.74 5.22 -24.32
C ASN A 303 7.10 4.72 -25.73
N GLU A 304 8.10 5.33 -26.39
CA GLU A 304 8.57 4.90 -27.71
C GLU A 304 9.32 3.56 -27.65
N ASP A 305 9.94 3.26 -26.51
CA ASP A 305 10.69 2.02 -26.29
C ASP A 305 9.78 0.83 -26.03
N TYR A 306 8.53 1.05 -25.63
CA TYR A 306 7.57 -0.03 -25.33
C TYR A 306 7.39 -0.98 -26.52
N LYS A 307 7.32 -0.42 -27.73
CA LYS A 307 7.17 -1.24 -28.94
C LYS A 307 8.40 -2.15 -29.15
N LYS A 308 9.61 -1.64 -28.90
CA LYS A 308 10.84 -2.44 -29.01
C LYS A 308 10.89 -3.55 -27.96
N ILE A 309 10.52 -3.23 -26.72
CA ILE A 309 10.43 -4.21 -25.62
C ILE A 309 9.41 -5.29 -25.96
N GLU A 310 8.22 -4.92 -26.43
CA GLU A 310 7.18 -5.86 -26.85
C GLU A 310 7.64 -6.75 -28.02
N GLU A 311 8.33 -6.18 -29.01
CA GLU A 311 8.87 -6.94 -30.14
C GLU A 311 9.93 -7.96 -29.70
N GLU A 312 10.84 -7.59 -28.81
CA GLU A 312 11.88 -8.49 -28.29
C GLU A 312 11.28 -9.58 -27.39
N PHE A 313 10.34 -9.24 -26.52
CA PHE A 313 9.59 -10.20 -25.71
C PHE A 313 8.89 -11.24 -26.59
N ASN A 314 8.24 -10.78 -27.67
CA ASN A 314 7.58 -11.64 -28.65
C ASN A 314 8.54 -12.54 -29.44
N LYS A 315 9.80 -12.11 -29.68
CA LYS A 315 10.81 -13.00 -30.30
C LYS A 315 11.12 -14.17 -29.37
N LEU A 316 11.29 -13.93 -28.07
CA LEU A 316 11.58 -15.00 -27.10
C LEU A 316 10.39 -15.95 -26.88
N ILE A 317 9.15 -15.45 -26.93
CA ILE A 317 7.95 -16.32 -26.94
C ILE A 317 7.96 -17.22 -28.18
N LYS A 318 8.23 -16.67 -29.38
CA LYS A 318 8.23 -17.42 -30.64
C LYS A 318 9.32 -18.50 -30.68
N GLN A 319 10.45 -18.28 -30.00
CA GLN A 319 11.50 -19.29 -29.83
C GLN A 319 11.05 -20.46 -28.94
N ASN A 320 9.99 -20.29 -28.14
CA ASN A 320 9.48 -21.28 -27.21
C ASN A 320 10.59 -21.87 -26.30
N ALA A 321 11.45 -20.98 -25.80
CA ALA A 321 12.57 -21.37 -24.94
C ALA A 321 12.06 -22.04 -23.65
N GLU A 322 12.73 -23.11 -23.25
CA GLU A 322 12.44 -23.79 -21.99
C GLU A 322 13.09 -23.07 -20.81
N PHE A 323 12.45 -23.15 -19.64
CA PHE A 323 13.05 -22.72 -18.38
C PHE A 323 13.89 -23.86 -17.81
N GLU A 324 15.18 -23.58 -17.59
CA GLU A 324 16.13 -24.54 -17.05
C GLU A 324 16.55 -24.11 -15.65
N LYS A 325 16.31 -24.96 -14.65
CA LYS A 325 16.75 -24.74 -13.26
C LYS A 325 18.12 -25.35 -13.04
N LEU A 326 19.03 -24.61 -12.40
CA LEU A 326 20.32 -25.11 -11.95
C LEU A 326 20.54 -24.75 -10.48
N ILE A 327 20.87 -25.74 -9.65
CA ILE A 327 21.21 -25.53 -8.24
C ILE A 327 22.71 -25.22 -8.14
N CYS A 328 23.03 -24.08 -7.53
CA CYS A 328 24.38 -23.52 -7.44
C CYS A 328 24.73 -23.19 -5.98
N THR A 329 26.00 -23.29 -5.65
CA THR A 329 26.58 -22.78 -4.40
C THR A 329 26.68 -21.25 -4.43
N LYS A 330 26.89 -20.63 -3.25
CA LYS A 330 27.08 -19.17 -3.14
C LYS A 330 28.22 -18.67 -4.04
N ASP A 331 29.35 -19.36 -4.07
CA ASP A 331 30.50 -18.95 -4.88
C ASP A 331 30.21 -19.04 -6.39
N GLU A 332 29.52 -20.10 -6.82
CA GLU A 332 29.11 -20.29 -8.22
C GLU A 332 28.16 -19.17 -8.68
N VAL A 333 27.20 -18.73 -7.85
CA VAL A 333 26.33 -17.60 -8.20
C VAL A 333 27.02 -16.24 -8.11
N MET A 334 27.95 -16.06 -7.17
CA MET A 334 28.79 -14.85 -7.10
C MET A 334 29.59 -14.66 -8.39
N GLU A 335 30.14 -15.75 -8.94
CA GLU A 335 30.87 -15.73 -10.22
C GLU A 335 29.93 -15.45 -11.40
N LEU A 336 28.75 -16.09 -11.46
CA LEU A 336 27.76 -15.86 -12.52
C LEU A 336 27.28 -14.41 -12.61
N PHE A 337 27.13 -13.74 -11.47
CA PHE A 337 26.60 -12.38 -11.37
C PHE A 337 27.66 -11.31 -11.07
N GLN A 338 28.95 -11.61 -11.27
CA GLN A 338 30.07 -10.69 -10.97
C GLN A 338 29.95 -9.30 -11.62
N TYR A 339 29.22 -9.19 -12.73
CA TYR A 339 29.02 -7.94 -13.46
C TYR A 339 27.89 -7.07 -12.88
N ASN A 340 26.99 -7.63 -12.06
CA ASN A 340 25.78 -6.98 -11.58
C ASN A 340 25.89 -6.64 -10.08
N PRO A 341 26.11 -5.37 -9.71
CA PRO A 341 26.33 -4.98 -8.32
C PRO A 341 25.12 -5.27 -7.40
N PHE A 342 23.90 -5.16 -7.92
CA PHE A 342 22.68 -5.37 -7.14
C PHE A 342 22.47 -6.86 -6.81
N LYS A 343 22.70 -7.75 -7.78
CA LYS A 343 22.62 -9.20 -7.55
C LYS A 343 23.71 -9.67 -6.58
N LEU A 344 24.93 -9.11 -6.67
CA LEU A 344 26.00 -9.41 -5.72
C LEU A 344 25.64 -8.99 -4.29
N GLU A 345 25.00 -7.83 -4.11
CA GLU A 345 24.52 -7.39 -2.81
C GLU A 345 23.49 -8.38 -2.23
N LEU A 346 22.49 -8.77 -3.03
CA LEU A 346 21.47 -9.77 -2.63
C LEU A 346 22.08 -11.12 -2.27
N ILE A 347 23.00 -11.63 -3.09
CA ILE A 347 23.66 -12.93 -2.86
C ILE A 347 24.45 -12.90 -1.55
N LYS A 348 25.18 -11.80 -1.30
CA LYS A 348 25.97 -11.66 -0.07
C LYS A 348 25.10 -11.60 1.17
N SER A 349 24.03 -10.81 1.13
CA SER A 349 23.17 -10.58 2.30
C SER A 349 22.27 -11.76 2.61
N LYS A 350 21.78 -12.48 1.59
CA LYS A 350 20.70 -13.47 1.78
C LYS A 350 21.12 -14.93 1.69
N ILE A 351 22.24 -15.25 1.03
CA ILE A 351 22.71 -16.65 0.93
C ILE A 351 23.81 -16.89 1.98
N PRO A 352 23.62 -17.77 2.98
CA PRO A 352 24.69 -18.20 3.88
C PRO A 352 25.76 -19.01 3.13
N GLU A 353 27.02 -18.95 3.58
CA GLU A 353 28.17 -19.56 2.87
C GLU A 353 28.03 -21.08 2.64
N ASN A 354 27.36 -21.80 3.54
CA ASN A 354 27.24 -23.27 3.48
C ASN A 354 25.94 -23.76 2.81
N LYS A 355 25.22 -22.91 2.09
CA LYS A 355 23.92 -23.28 1.51
C LYS A 355 23.89 -23.01 0.00
N LYS A 356 23.00 -23.73 -0.70
CA LYS A 356 22.81 -23.60 -2.15
C LYS A 356 21.57 -22.75 -2.45
N THR A 357 21.53 -22.22 -3.66
CA THR A 357 20.39 -21.50 -4.24
C THR A 357 20.17 -22.01 -5.66
N SER A 358 19.13 -21.53 -6.34
CA SER A 358 18.92 -21.85 -7.76
C SER A 358 19.00 -20.62 -8.65
N VAL A 359 19.41 -20.88 -9.88
CA VAL A 359 19.33 -19.94 -11.00
C VAL A 359 18.47 -20.55 -12.08
N TYR A 360 17.72 -19.69 -12.78
CA TYR A 360 16.91 -20.09 -13.93
C TYR A 360 17.45 -19.47 -15.20
N LYS A 361 17.62 -20.30 -16.22
CA LYS A 361 17.93 -19.87 -17.58
C LYS A 361 16.67 -19.89 -18.44
N CYS A 362 16.47 -18.81 -19.20
CA CYS A 362 15.41 -18.66 -20.20
C CYS A 362 16.01 -18.06 -21.48
N GLY A 363 16.23 -18.88 -22.50
CA GLY A 363 17.00 -18.44 -23.68
C GLY A 363 18.45 -18.10 -23.29
N ASN A 364 18.87 -16.86 -23.52
CA ASN A 364 20.19 -16.33 -23.12
C ASN A 364 20.19 -15.64 -21.75
N PHE A 365 19.02 -15.47 -21.15
CA PHE A 365 18.85 -14.81 -19.87
C PHE A 365 19.05 -15.82 -18.74
N ILE A 366 19.76 -15.41 -17.69
CA ILE A 366 20.01 -16.20 -16.49
C ILE A 366 19.77 -15.29 -15.29
N ASP A 367 18.94 -15.75 -14.37
CA ASP A 367 18.54 -15.00 -13.19
C ASP A 367 18.58 -15.83 -11.91
N LEU A 368 18.80 -15.15 -10.79
CA LEU A 368 18.73 -15.74 -9.46
C LEU A 368 17.26 -15.79 -9.03
N CYS A 369 16.74 -17.00 -8.85
CA CYS A 369 15.32 -17.23 -8.54
C CYS A 369 15.11 -18.67 -8.03
N LEU A 370 14.18 -18.85 -7.09
CA LEU A 370 13.79 -20.17 -6.59
C LEU A 370 12.74 -20.89 -7.45
N GLY A 371 11.98 -20.13 -8.23
CA GLY A 371 10.86 -20.59 -9.03
C GLY A 371 9.63 -20.89 -8.15
N PRO A 372 8.67 -21.66 -8.67
CA PRO A 372 8.71 -22.36 -9.94
C PRO A 372 8.48 -21.44 -11.16
N HIS A 373 8.77 -21.97 -12.35
CA HIS A 373 8.48 -21.34 -13.63
C HIS A 373 7.61 -22.21 -14.53
N ILE A 374 6.97 -21.57 -15.52
CA ILE A 374 6.27 -22.25 -16.61
C ILE A 374 7.26 -23.09 -17.42
N LYS A 375 6.76 -24.17 -18.04
CA LYS A 375 7.59 -25.07 -18.86
C LYS A 375 8.39 -24.34 -19.96
N SER A 376 7.73 -23.47 -20.72
CA SER A 376 8.33 -22.76 -21.85
C SER A 376 7.68 -21.40 -22.06
N THR A 377 8.44 -20.49 -22.68
CA THR A 377 7.99 -19.11 -22.96
C THR A 377 6.78 -19.06 -23.90
N GLY A 378 6.54 -20.09 -24.70
CA GLY A 378 5.42 -20.18 -25.64
C GLY A 378 4.04 -20.20 -24.98
N LYS A 379 3.94 -20.39 -23.65
CA LYS A 379 2.66 -20.24 -22.94
C LYS A 379 2.25 -18.77 -22.75
N ALA A 380 3.19 -17.82 -22.70
CA ALA A 380 2.91 -16.39 -22.49
C ALA A 380 2.64 -15.67 -23.83
N LYS A 381 1.64 -16.11 -24.60
CA LYS A 381 1.48 -15.74 -26.03
C LYS A 381 1.14 -14.27 -26.30
N ALA A 382 0.51 -13.58 -25.36
CA ALA A 382 0.08 -12.20 -25.53
C ALA A 382 0.67 -11.36 -24.41
N PHE A 383 1.45 -10.33 -24.76
CA PHE A 383 2.15 -9.45 -23.82
C PHE A 383 1.88 -7.98 -24.15
N LYS A 384 1.78 -7.15 -23.11
CA LYS A 384 1.72 -5.69 -23.23
C LYS A 384 2.50 -5.02 -22.11
N VAL A 385 3.27 -3.98 -22.45
CA VAL A 385 3.83 -3.04 -21.46
C VAL A 385 2.73 -2.05 -21.07
N LEU A 386 2.45 -1.94 -19.77
CA LEU A 386 1.37 -1.08 -19.25
C LEU A 386 1.85 0.35 -18.96
N LYS A 387 2.99 0.47 -18.26
CA LYS A 387 3.61 1.74 -17.87
C LYS A 387 5.04 1.50 -17.39
N ASN A 388 5.83 2.57 -17.30
CA ASN A 388 7.07 2.61 -16.54
C ASN A 388 7.01 3.67 -15.42
N SER A 389 7.80 3.49 -14.37
CA SER A 389 7.95 4.46 -13.27
C SER A 389 9.37 4.43 -12.70
N ALA A 390 9.74 5.45 -11.94
CA ALA A 390 10.94 5.41 -11.12
C ALA A 390 10.68 4.64 -9.82
N ALA A 391 11.64 3.81 -9.41
CA ALA A 391 11.71 3.17 -8.11
C ALA A 391 13.06 3.48 -7.45
N TYR A 392 13.21 3.08 -6.20
CA TYR A 392 14.50 3.17 -5.49
C TYR A 392 14.90 1.79 -5.01
N TRP A 393 16.20 1.50 -5.03
CA TRP A 393 16.72 0.23 -4.54
C TRP A 393 16.31 -0.02 -3.09
N LEU A 394 15.68 -1.18 -2.82
CA LEU A 394 15.11 -1.55 -1.52
C LEU A 394 14.13 -0.50 -0.93
N GLY A 395 13.43 0.24 -1.79
CA GLY A 395 12.43 1.24 -1.37
C GLY A 395 13.02 2.49 -0.68
N ASN A 396 14.34 2.60 -0.56
CA ASN A 396 15.00 3.68 0.16
C ASN A 396 15.42 4.80 -0.79
N LYS A 397 14.86 6.01 -0.60
CA LYS A 397 15.15 7.20 -1.42
C LYS A 397 16.62 7.62 -1.46
N ASN A 398 17.41 7.20 -0.47
CA ASN A 398 18.84 7.49 -0.43
C ASN A 398 19.68 6.53 -1.30
N ASN A 399 19.07 5.46 -1.81
CA ASN A 399 19.73 4.49 -2.69
C ASN A 399 19.54 4.85 -4.16
N ASP A 400 20.16 4.07 -5.06
CA ASP A 400 20.07 4.25 -6.50
C ASP A 400 18.63 4.26 -7.02
N SER A 401 18.37 5.15 -7.97
CA SER A 401 17.12 5.16 -8.72
C SER A 401 17.12 4.05 -9.77
N LEU A 402 16.00 3.35 -9.86
CA LEU A 402 15.75 2.25 -10.78
C LEU A 402 14.60 2.63 -11.71
N GLN A 403 14.58 2.04 -12.91
CA GLN A 403 13.43 2.10 -13.80
C GLN A 403 12.61 0.82 -13.61
N ARG A 404 11.34 0.98 -13.22
CA ARG A 404 10.38 -0.09 -13.04
C ARG A 404 9.47 -0.19 -14.26
N ILE A 405 9.45 -1.34 -14.93
CA ILE A 405 8.59 -1.58 -16.11
C ILE A 405 7.48 -2.54 -15.71
N TYR A 406 6.23 -2.11 -15.86
CA TYR A 406 5.05 -2.94 -15.59
C TYR A 406 4.56 -3.64 -16.86
N GLY A 407 4.27 -4.93 -16.75
CA GLY A 407 3.80 -5.76 -17.85
C GLY A 407 2.62 -6.64 -17.45
N ILE A 408 1.86 -7.07 -18.46
CA ILE A 408 0.86 -8.12 -18.29
C ILE A 408 0.93 -9.12 -19.44
N THR A 409 0.70 -10.39 -19.13
CA THR A 409 0.66 -11.48 -20.10
C THR A 409 -0.60 -12.31 -19.97
N PHE A 410 -1.00 -12.92 -21.08
CA PHE A 410 -2.11 -13.87 -21.21
C PHE A 410 -1.75 -15.02 -22.16
N GLN A 411 -2.48 -16.13 -22.06
CA GLN A 411 -2.32 -17.25 -22.99
C GLN A 411 -2.96 -16.98 -24.36
N LYS A 412 -3.97 -16.10 -24.41
CA LYS A 412 -4.66 -15.75 -25.66
C LYS A 412 -4.67 -14.24 -25.89
N LYS A 413 -4.60 -13.85 -27.17
CA LYS A 413 -4.69 -12.44 -27.57
C LYS A 413 -6.07 -11.84 -27.29
N THR A 414 -7.13 -12.66 -27.30
CA THR A 414 -8.50 -12.23 -26.94
C THR A 414 -8.56 -11.76 -25.49
N GLU A 415 -7.99 -12.52 -24.55
CA GLU A 415 -7.93 -12.16 -23.13
C GLU A 415 -7.17 -10.85 -22.91
N LEU A 416 -6.06 -10.64 -23.62
CA LEU A 416 -5.33 -9.37 -23.58
C LEU A 416 -6.19 -8.21 -24.11
N ASN A 417 -6.87 -8.39 -25.24
CA ASN A 417 -7.73 -7.34 -25.79
C ASN A 417 -8.90 -7.02 -24.85
N ASP A 418 -9.51 -8.03 -24.23
CA ASP A 418 -10.58 -7.86 -23.25
C ASP A 418 -10.08 -7.09 -22.02
N TYR A 419 -8.87 -7.42 -21.56
CA TYR A 419 -8.21 -6.69 -20.47
C TYR A 419 -7.89 -5.24 -20.84
N LEU A 420 -7.39 -4.97 -22.06
CA LEU A 420 -7.12 -3.61 -22.52
C LEU A 420 -8.40 -2.80 -22.67
N ASN A 421 -9.47 -3.39 -23.22
CA ASN A 421 -10.79 -2.76 -23.30
C ASN A 421 -11.33 -2.45 -21.89
N PHE A 422 -11.15 -3.36 -20.94
CA PHE A 422 -11.49 -3.14 -19.54
C PHE A 422 -10.71 -1.97 -18.93
N LEU A 423 -9.39 -1.87 -19.16
CA LEU A 423 -8.57 -0.75 -18.70
C LEU A 423 -8.97 0.59 -19.35
N GLU A 424 -9.36 0.59 -20.62
CA GLU A 424 -9.85 1.80 -21.29
C GLU A 424 -11.19 2.27 -20.73
N GLU A 425 -12.13 1.36 -20.53
CA GLU A 425 -13.42 1.66 -19.89
C GLU A 425 -13.22 2.13 -18.45
N ALA A 426 -12.33 1.50 -17.71
CA ALA A 426 -11.92 1.90 -16.38
C ALA A 426 -11.34 3.33 -16.34
N LYS A 427 -10.44 3.66 -17.27
CA LYS A 427 -9.84 4.99 -17.38
C LYS A 427 -10.88 6.07 -17.70
N LYS A 428 -11.94 5.74 -18.46
CA LYS A 428 -13.07 6.65 -18.71
C LYS A 428 -13.89 6.92 -17.46
N ARG A 429 -13.95 5.97 -16.52
CA ARG A 429 -14.70 6.06 -15.26
C ARG A 429 -13.91 6.67 -14.11
N ASP A 430 -12.59 6.71 -14.20
CA ASP A 430 -11.69 7.29 -13.21
C ASP A 430 -12.19 8.65 -12.69
N HIS A 431 -12.43 8.74 -11.39
CA HIS A 431 -12.99 9.93 -10.76
C HIS A 431 -12.18 11.20 -11.01
N ARG A 432 -10.87 11.10 -11.27
CA ARG A 432 -10.02 12.25 -11.59
C ARG A 432 -10.36 12.84 -12.95
N ASN A 433 -10.62 11.98 -13.93
CA ASN A 433 -11.00 12.38 -15.28
C ASN A 433 -12.44 12.88 -15.30
N VAL A 434 -13.36 12.13 -14.70
CA VAL A 434 -14.78 12.48 -14.63
C VAL A 434 -15.00 13.74 -13.79
N GLY A 435 -14.36 13.82 -12.62
CA GLY A 435 -14.45 14.97 -11.71
C GLY A 435 -13.91 16.26 -12.33
N LYS A 436 -12.84 16.18 -13.14
CA LYS A 436 -12.37 17.34 -13.92
C LYS A 436 -13.35 17.73 -15.02
N LYS A 437 -13.88 16.75 -15.77
CA LYS A 437 -14.84 16.99 -16.86
C LYS A 437 -16.15 17.60 -16.37
N LEU A 438 -16.63 17.17 -15.20
CA LEU A 438 -17.88 17.64 -14.59
C LEU A 438 -17.68 18.79 -13.59
N HIS A 439 -16.44 19.31 -13.46
CA HIS A 439 -16.09 20.41 -12.56
C HIS A 439 -16.50 20.17 -11.10
N PHE A 440 -16.19 18.99 -10.57
CA PHE A 440 -16.46 18.65 -9.17
C PHE A 440 -15.34 19.10 -8.23
N PHE A 441 -14.09 18.93 -8.63
CA PHE A 441 -12.94 19.28 -7.79
C PHE A 441 -11.65 19.44 -8.60
N PHE A 442 -10.64 20.00 -7.95
CA PHE A 442 -9.26 19.95 -8.42
C PHE A 442 -8.29 19.80 -7.23
N PHE A 443 -7.02 19.54 -7.53
CA PHE A 443 -5.94 19.48 -6.55
C PHE A 443 -4.82 20.41 -7.00
N ASP A 444 -4.31 21.21 -6.06
CA ASP A 444 -3.13 22.04 -6.26
C ASP A 444 -1.92 21.42 -5.55
N LYS A 445 -0.90 21.06 -6.32
CA LYS A 445 0.24 20.28 -5.81
C LYS A 445 1.23 21.12 -5.01
N ASP A 446 1.31 22.42 -5.31
CA ASP A 446 2.34 23.29 -4.74
C ASP A 446 1.87 23.94 -3.44
N THR A 447 0.58 24.26 -3.35
CA THR A 447 0.01 24.96 -2.18
C THR A 447 -0.49 24.01 -1.10
N SER A 448 -1.19 22.94 -1.48
CA SER A 448 -1.77 22.00 -0.51
C SER A 448 -1.90 20.59 -1.10
N PRO A 449 -0.77 19.90 -1.34
CA PRO A 449 -0.78 18.55 -1.93
C PRO A 449 -1.64 17.61 -1.10
N GLY A 450 -2.49 16.82 -1.77
CA GLY A 450 -3.36 15.85 -1.11
C GLY A 450 -4.56 16.46 -0.39
N SER A 451 -4.81 17.77 -0.52
CA SER A 451 -6.05 18.40 -0.06
C SER A 451 -6.91 18.80 -1.26
N CYS A 452 -8.15 18.33 -1.27
CA CYS A 452 -9.08 18.57 -2.37
C CYS A 452 -9.66 19.99 -2.31
N PHE A 453 -9.67 20.69 -3.45
CA PHE A 453 -10.50 21.88 -3.65
C PHE A 453 -11.83 21.46 -4.27
N TRP A 454 -12.89 21.44 -3.46
CA TRP A 454 -14.24 21.17 -3.91
C TRP A 454 -14.82 22.39 -4.64
N LEU A 455 -15.19 22.19 -5.90
CA LEU A 455 -15.91 23.20 -6.71
C LEU A 455 -17.40 23.17 -6.38
N PRO A 456 -18.22 24.17 -6.78
CA PRO A 456 -19.62 24.26 -6.36
C PRO A 456 -20.44 22.99 -6.57
N HIS A 457 -20.31 22.30 -7.70
CA HIS A 457 -21.00 21.03 -7.94
C HIS A 457 -20.48 19.88 -7.07
N GLY A 458 -19.17 19.80 -6.84
CA GLY A 458 -18.60 18.79 -5.93
C GLY A 458 -18.99 19.04 -4.46
N ALA A 459 -19.02 20.31 -4.03
CA ALA A 459 -19.46 20.70 -2.70
C ALA A 459 -20.93 20.33 -2.45
N LYS A 460 -21.81 20.47 -3.46
CA LYS A 460 -23.20 20.00 -3.37
C LYS A 460 -23.28 18.49 -3.13
N ILE A 461 -22.50 17.69 -3.85
CA ILE A 461 -22.43 16.22 -3.66
C ILE A 461 -21.97 15.91 -2.23
N TYR A 462 -20.86 16.54 -1.81
CA TYR A 462 -20.28 16.36 -0.48
C TYR A 462 -21.28 16.67 0.63
N ASN A 463 -21.91 17.85 0.58
CA ASN A 463 -22.85 18.30 1.61
C ASN A 463 -24.11 17.44 1.64
N LYS A 464 -24.70 17.11 0.48
CA LYS A 464 -25.87 16.22 0.41
C LYS A 464 -25.59 14.85 1.01
N LEU A 465 -24.39 14.31 0.78
CA LEU A 465 -23.98 13.03 1.35
C LEU A 465 -23.82 13.10 2.87
N VAL A 466 -23.14 14.13 3.37
CA VAL A 466 -22.96 14.34 4.82
C VAL A 466 -24.30 14.57 5.50
N ASP A 467 -25.16 15.42 4.94
CA ASP A 467 -26.48 15.72 5.51
C ASP A 467 -27.41 14.52 5.49
N PHE A 468 -27.35 13.69 4.44
CA PHE A 468 -28.05 12.42 4.40
C PHE A 468 -27.60 11.50 5.54
N ILE A 469 -26.29 11.32 5.72
CA ILE A 469 -25.76 10.48 6.78
C ILE A 469 -26.11 11.03 8.17
N ARG A 470 -26.05 12.34 8.40
CA ARG A 470 -26.53 12.97 9.65
C ARG A 470 -27.97 12.62 9.98
N ARG A 471 -28.88 12.64 9.00
CA ARG A 471 -30.28 12.22 9.21
C ARG A 471 -30.37 10.76 9.64
N GLU A 472 -29.60 9.88 9.01
CA GLU A 472 -29.58 8.45 9.32
C GLU A 472 -28.96 8.14 10.70
N TYR A 473 -27.97 8.92 11.12
CA TYR A 473 -27.43 8.89 12.48
C TYR A 473 -28.48 9.28 13.52
N ARG A 474 -29.25 10.34 13.25
CA ARG A 474 -30.33 10.79 14.14
C ARG A 474 -31.42 9.73 14.30
N ILE A 475 -31.82 9.06 13.21
CA ILE A 475 -32.79 7.94 13.25
C ILE A 475 -32.28 6.80 14.14
N ARG A 476 -30.97 6.60 14.19
CA ARG A 476 -30.31 5.53 14.97
C ARG A 476 -29.79 5.99 16.33
N MET A 477 -30.25 7.15 16.83
CA MET A 477 -29.96 7.66 18.17
C MET A 477 -28.45 7.83 18.42
N TYR A 478 -27.75 8.43 17.47
CA TYR A 478 -26.40 8.94 17.66
C TYR A 478 -26.43 10.43 17.94
N ASP A 479 -25.56 10.85 18.84
CA ASP A 479 -25.38 12.25 19.22
C ASP A 479 -24.21 12.83 18.44
N GLU A 480 -24.49 13.78 17.55
CA GLU A 480 -23.45 14.51 16.81
C GLU A 480 -22.69 15.45 17.77
N VAL A 481 -21.37 15.37 17.73
CA VAL A 481 -20.44 16.17 18.53
C VAL A 481 -19.44 16.89 17.62
N ILE A 482 -18.84 17.96 18.15
CA ILE A 482 -17.78 18.72 17.46
C ILE A 482 -16.57 18.75 18.38
N THR A 483 -15.44 18.23 17.90
CA THR A 483 -14.17 18.23 18.63
C THR A 483 -13.12 19.15 17.97
N PRO A 484 -12.15 19.69 18.74
CA PRO A 484 -11.05 20.48 18.19
C PRO A 484 -10.25 19.75 17.08
N ASN A 485 -9.58 20.52 16.23
CA ASN A 485 -8.70 19.97 15.18
C ASN A 485 -7.24 19.81 15.63
N VAL A 486 -6.85 20.53 16.68
CA VAL A 486 -5.48 20.57 17.18
C VAL A 486 -5.49 20.18 18.66
N PHE A 487 -4.63 19.23 19.03
CA PHE A 487 -4.46 18.79 20.41
C PHE A 487 -3.00 18.78 20.81
N SER A 488 -2.75 18.91 22.11
CA SER A 488 -1.45 18.61 22.69
C SER A 488 -1.03 17.18 22.32
N CYS A 489 0.25 16.99 21.97
CA CYS A 489 0.78 15.66 21.73
C CYS A 489 0.71 14.73 22.95
N ASP A 490 0.51 15.25 24.15
CA ASP A 490 0.26 14.45 25.36
C ASP A 490 -0.99 13.58 25.22
N LEU A 491 -2.03 14.08 24.54
CA LEU A 491 -3.25 13.30 24.29
C LEU A 491 -2.95 12.03 23.48
N TRP A 492 -2.11 12.16 22.46
CA TRP A 492 -1.70 11.05 21.59
C TRP A 492 -0.76 10.09 22.31
N ARG A 493 0.04 10.58 23.27
CA ARG A 493 0.86 9.72 24.14
C ARG A 493 -0.01 8.88 25.08
N THR A 494 -1.01 9.50 25.72
CA THR A 494 -1.99 8.81 26.55
C THR A 494 -2.70 7.72 25.75
N SER A 495 -3.18 8.06 24.56
CA SER A 495 -3.88 7.11 23.69
C SER A 495 -2.98 6.03 23.09
N GLY A 496 -1.65 6.13 23.20
CA GLY A 496 -0.68 5.21 22.58
C GLY A 496 -0.45 5.42 21.09
N HIS A 497 -1.12 6.41 20.49
CA HIS A 497 -1.01 6.69 19.06
C HIS A 497 0.28 7.42 18.71
N TYR A 498 0.86 8.18 19.63
CA TYR A 498 2.12 8.90 19.36
C TYR A 498 3.26 7.95 18.98
N GLN A 499 3.35 6.76 19.60
CA GLN A 499 4.39 5.78 19.32
C GLN A 499 4.25 5.16 17.92
N ASN A 500 3.01 4.96 17.46
CA ASN A 500 2.69 4.20 16.25
C ASN A 500 2.39 5.09 15.02
N TYR A 501 1.92 6.33 15.23
CA TYR A 501 1.39 7.20 14.18
C TYR A 501 2.14 8.54 14.03
N LYS A 502 3.16 8.83 14.84
CA LYS A 502 3.86 10.14 14.82
C LYS A 502 4.30 10.56 13.42
N ASP A 503 4.90 9.65 12.66
CA ASP A 503 5.42 9.97 11.31
C ASP A 503 4.30 10.30 10.31
N CYS A 504 3.09 9.81 10.57
CA CYS A 504 1.88 10.05 9.79
C CYS A 504 1.06 11.25 10.31
N MET A 505 1.57 12.04 11.26
CA MET A 505 0.87 13.19 11.85
C MET A 505 1.51 14.51 11.42
N PHE A 506 0.68 15.55 11.27
CA PHE A 506 1.17 16.92 11.17
C PHE A 506 1.40 17.46 12.59
N ILE A 507 2.68 17.54 12.99
CA ILE A 507 3.12 18.01 14.30
C ILE A 507 3.85 19.34 14.13
N PHE A 508 3.58 20.28 15.03
CA PHE A 508 4.22 21.58 15.08
C PHE A 508 4.45 22.01 16.54
N ASN A 509 5.41 22.90 16.75
CA ASN A 509 5.76 23.39 18.08
C ASN A 509 5.16 24.76 18.33
N VAL A 510 4.47 24.91 19.46
CA VAL A 510 3.94 26.19 19.96
C VAL A 510 4.30 26.29 21.44
N GLU A 511 4.93 27.38 21.85
CA GLU A 511 5.32 27.62 23.25
C GLU A 511 6.13 26.46 23.87
N GLN A 512 7.12 25.95 23.11
CA GLN A 512 7.98 24.80 23.52
C GLN A 512 7.22 23.49 23.78
N LYS A 513 5.96 23.41 23.35
CA LYS A 513 5.13 22.22 23.43
C LYS A 513 4.78 21.70 22.05
N GLU A 514 4.80 20.38 21.88
CA GLU A 514 4.37 19.73 20.65
C GLU A 514 2.83 19.67 20.58
N TRP A 515 2.31 20.12 19.46
CA TRP A 515 0.90 20.06 19.10
C TRP A 515 0.76 19.31 17.78
N GLY A 516 -0.37 18.62 17.60
CA GLY A 516 -0.65 17.88 16.37
C GLY A 516 -2.05 18.14 15.88
N MET A 517 -2.20 18.21 14.55
CA MET A 517 -3.53 18.08 13.95
C MET A 517 -4.05 16.66 14.16
N LYS A 518 -5.33 16.51 14.49
CA LYS A 518 -5.91 15.20 14.77
C LYS A 518 -5.88 14.27 13.54
N PRO A 519 -5.31 13.06 13.65
CA PRO A 519 -5.38 12.04 12.60
C PRO A 519 -6.63 11.14 12.70
N MET A 520 -7.36 11.24 13.81
CA MET A 520 -8.58 10.50 14.18
C MET A 520 -9.34 11.20 15.31
N ASN A 521 -10.62 10.89 15.52
CA ASN A 521 -11.45 11.55 16.53
C ASN A 521 -11.47 10.84 17.91
N CYS A 522 -11.11 9.56 17.96
CA CYS A 522 -11.33 8.68 19.12
C CYS A 522 -10.83 9.26 20.46
N PRO A 523 -9.58 9.78 20.57
CA PRO A 523 -9.08 10.34 21.83
C PRO A 523 -9.89 11.54 22.33
N GLY A 524 -10.46 12.35 21.42
CA GLY A 524 -11.36 13.45 21.78
C GLY A 524 -12.66 12.92 22.40
N HIS A 525 -13.23 11.85 21.86
CA HIS A 525 -14.46 11.24 22.37
C HIS A 525 -14.23 10.56 23.73
N CYS A 526 -13.04 10.00 23.97
CA CYS A 526 -12.68 9.49 25.30
C CYS A 526 -12.66 10.61 26.36
N ILE A 527 -12.15 11.80 26.02
CA ILE A 527 -12.21 12.97 26.92
C ILE A 527 -13.66 13.35 27.22
N MET A 528 -14.51 13.37 26.19
CA MET A 528 -15.94 13.70 26.35
C MET A 528 -16.65 12.69 27.25
N PHE A 529 -16.45 11.39 27.02
CA PHE A 529 -17.03 10.34 27.87
C PHE A 529 -16.60 10.49 29.34
N LYS A 530 -15.34 10.85 29.59
CA LYS A 530 -14.81 11.05 30.95
C LYS A 530 -15.51 12.18 31.72
N GLN A 531 -16.14 13.13 31.03
CA GLN A 531 -16.94 14.19 31.66
C GLN A 531 -18.37 13.73 32.00
N LEU A 532 -18.81 12.59 31.47
CA LEU A 532 -20.15 12.07 31.71
C LEU A 532 -20.21 11.30 33.04
N ASN A 533 -21.32 11.46 33.76
CA ASN A 533 -21.65 10.61 34.91
C ASN A 533 -22.36 9.33 34.43
N ALA A 534 -21.67 8.54 33.62
CA ALA A 534 -22.25 7.38 32.94
C ALA A 534 -22.64 6.26 33.92
N SER A 535 -23.79 5.64 33.65
CA SER A 535 -24.28 4.43 34.34
C SER A 535 -24.62 3.35 33.32
N TYR A 536 -24.76 2.10 33.77
CA TYR A 536 -25.17 0.99 32.89
C TYR A 536 -26.49 1.25 32.16
N ARG A 537 -27.38 2.12 32.71
CA ARG A 537 -28.66 2.51 32.09
C ARG A 537 -28.51 3.54 30.98
N SER A 538 -27.40 4.29 31.01
CA SER A 538 -27.09 5.32 30.02
C SER A 538 -26.40 4.73 28.79
N LEU A 539 -25.88 3.50 28.89
CA LEU A 539 -25.23 2.79 27.79
C LEU A 539 -26.27 2.03 26.95
N PRO A 540 -26.14 2.00 25.62
CA PRO A 540 -25.00 2.50 24.84
C PRO A 540 -25.05 4.02 24.58
N ILE A 541 -23.90 4.70 24.67
CA ILE A 541 -23.71 6.10 24.28
C ILE A 541 -23.03 6.13 22.93
N ARG A 542 -23.60 6.82 21.94
CA ARG A 542 -23.12 6.81 20.56
C ARG A 542 -22.74 8.21 20.12
N LEU A 543 -21.44 8.52 20.10
CA LEU A 543 -20.95 9.83 19.68
C LEU A 543 -20.57 9.79 18.19
N ALA A 544 -21.14 10.69 17.38
CA ALA A 544 -20.82 10.82 15.96
C ALA A 544 -20.10 12.15 15.70
N ASP A 545 -19.05 12.15 14.88
CA ASP A 545 -18.22 13.33 14.63
C ASP A 545 -17.80 13.40 13.17
N PHE A 546 -18.22 14.47 12.51
CA PHE A 546 -17.90 14.80 11.12
C PHE A 546 -16.71 15.77 11.05
N GLY A 547 -15.83 15.74 12.04
CA GLY A 547 -14.64 16.58 12.14
C GLY A 547 -13.63 16.30 11.04
N VAL A 548 -12.88 17.34 10.68
CA VAL A 548 -11.83 17.24 9.66
C VAL A 548 -10.59 16.59 10.27
N LEU A 549 -10.08 15.57 9.58
CA LEU A 549 -8.89 14.80 9.96
C LEU A 549 -7.73 15.09 9.02
N HIS A 550 -6.52 14.98 9.54
CA HIS A 550 -5.29 15.20 8.79
C HIS A 550 -4.29 14.07 9.01
N ARG A 551 -3.79 13.47 7.93
CA ARG A 551 -2.71 12.47 7.93
C ARG A 551 -1.60 12.89 6.98
N ASN A 552 -0.36 12.85 7.44
CA ASN A 552 0.81 13.21 6.66
C ASN A 552 1.24 12.08 5.72
N GLU A 553 0.37 11.75 4.77
CA GLU A 553 0.65 10.76 3.73
C GLU A 553 1.84 11.18 2.87
N ILE A 554 2.66 10.20 2.45
CA ILE A 554 3.80 10.43 1.58
C ILE A 554 3.30 10.95 0.22
N SER A 555 3.90 12.03 -0.30
CA SER A 555 3.39 12.70 -1.51
C SER A 555 3.23 11.78 -2.73
N GLY A 556 4.03 10.71 -2.83
CA GLY A 556 3.95 9.73 -3.93
C GLY A 556 2.77 8.76 -3.84
N SER A 557 2.15 8.60 -2.66
CA SER A 557 0.97 7.72 -2.48
C SER A 557 -0.35 8.44 -2.70
N LEU A 558 -0.35 9.77 -2.80
CA LEU A 558 -1.55 10.58 -3.00
C LEU A 558 -2.20 10.27 -4.35
N SER A 559 -3.51 10.04 -4.35
CA SER A 559 -4.25 9.64 -5.54
C SER A 559 -5.66 10.21 -5.53
N GLY A 560 -5.85 11.36 -6.20
CA GLY A 560 -7.16 12.00 -6.34
C GLY A 560 -7.89 12.09 -4.99
N LEU A 561 -9.14 11.64 -4.95
CA LEU A 561 -9.96 11.58 -3.75
C LEU A 561 -9.81 10.26 -2.95
N THR A 562 -9.17 9.23 -3.49
CA THR A 562 -9.08 7.92 -2.82
C THR A 562 -8.02 7.89 -1.70
N ARG A 563 -6.96 8.70 -1.84
CA ARG A 563 -5.90 8.86 -0.83
C ARG A 563 -5.46 10.32 -0.74
N VAL A 564 -5.81 10.95 0.37
CA VAL A 564 -5.70 12.39 0.65
C VAL A 564 -5.07 12.63 2.02
N ARG A 565 -4.53 13.84 2.23
CA ARG A 565 -3.98 14.28 3.52
C ARG A 565 -5.05 14.89 4.43
N ARG A 566 -5.98 15.65 3.84
CA ARG A 566 -7.16 16.19 4.52
C ARG A 566 -8.38 15.39 4.11
N PHE A 567 -9.11 14.88 5.08
CA PHE A 567 -10.36 14.17 4.84
C PHE A 567 -11.37 14.41 5.95
N GLN A 568 -12.63 14.12 5.67
CA GLN A 568 -13.69 14.08 6.67
C GLN A 568 -14.29 12.69 6.69
N GLN A 569 -14.50 12.14 7.88
CA GLN A 569 -15.08 10.82 8.06
C GLN A 569 -16.44 10.97 8.74
N ASP A 570 -17.37 10.07 8.43
CA ASP A 570 -18.58 9.85 9.22
C ASP A 570 -18.21 9.00 10.44
N ASP A 571 -17.38 9.55 11.30
CA ASP A 571 -16.75 8.79 12.37
C ASP A 571 -17.70 8.66 13.55
N SER A 572 -17.68 7.51 14.23
CA SER A 572 -18.43 7.35 15.47
C SER A 572 -17.80 6.36 16.43
N HIS A 573 -17.95 6.66 17.71
CA HIS A 573 -17.52 5.84 18.83
C HIS A 573 -18.72 5.50 19.71
N ILE A 574 -19.05 4.22 19.77
CA ILE A 574 -20.11 3.69 20.63
C ILE A 574 -19.47 3.17 21.90
N PHE A 575 -19.85 3.73 23.04
CA PHE A 575 -19.47 3.25 24.35
C PHE A 575 -20.59 2.33 24.85
N CYS A 576 -20.30 1.05 25.04
CA CYS A 576 -21.28 0.06 25.45
C CYS A 576 -20.72 -0.90 26.50
N THR A 577 -21.58 -1.72 27.09
CA THR A 577 -21.17 -2.85 27.93
C THR A 577 -20.78 -4.05 27.05
N PHE A 578 -20.14 -5.08 27.64
CA PHE A 578 -19.73 -6.28 26.92
C PHE A 578 -20.92 -7.07 26.32
N ASP A 579 -22.04 -7.13 27.04
CA ASP A 579 -23.26 -7.81 26.61
C ASP A 579 -23.97 -7.09 25.45
N GLN A 580 -23.73 -5.79 25.28
CA GLN A 580 -24.32 -4.96 24.21
C GLN A 580 -23.56 -5.04 22.87
N ILE A 581 -22.34 -5.61 22.84
CA ILE A 581 -21.48 -5.61 21.64
C ILE A 581 -22.20 -6.22 20.43
N LYS A 582 -22.81 -7.40 20.60
CA LYS A 582 -23.45 -8.12 19.49
C LYS A 582 -24.57 -7.29 18.83
N GLU A 583 -25.42 -6.70 19.66
CA GLU A 583 -26.55 -5.88 19.20
C GLU A 583 -26.06 -4.62 18.47
N GLU A 584 -25.09 -3.90 19.03
CA GLU A 584 -24.55 -2.67 18.42
C GLU A 584 -23.79 -2.92 17.12
N VAL A 585 -23.06 -4.04 17.02
CA VAL A 585 -22.40 -4.47 15.78
C VAL A 585 -23.45 -4.81 14.72
N LEU A 586 -24.50 -5.56 15.06
CA LEU A 586 -25.58 -5.89 14.14
C LEU A 586 -26.33 -4.65 13.64
N ASN A 587 -26.63 -3.71 14.54
CA ASN A 587 -27.25 -2.42 14.20
C ASN A 587 -26.37 -1.61 13.24
N THR A 588 -25.06 -1.63 13.44
CA THR A 588 -24.10 -0.96 12.56
C THR A 588 -23.99 -1.65 11.20
N LEU A 589 -23.98 -2.98 11.14
CA LEU A 589 -23.99 -3.75 9.89
C LEU A 589 -25.25 -3.46 9.06
N HIS A 590 -26.44 -3.48 9.66
CA HIS A 590 -27.68 -3.12 8.98
C HIS A 590 -27.66 -1.69 8.43
N PHE A 591 -27.01 -0.76 9.14
CA PHE A 591 -26.83 0.59 8.64
C PHE A 591 -25.91 0.62 7.41
N ILE A 592 -24.80 -0.11 7.43
CA ILE A 592 -23.90 -0.24 6.27
C ILE A 592 -24.66 -0.81 5.07
N PHE A 593 -25.40 -1.91 5.26
CA PHE A 593 -26.14 -2.56 4.17
C PHE A 593 -27.14 -1.61 3.53
N PHE A 594 -27.94 -0.90 4.35
CA PHE A 594 -28.89 0.09 3.84
C PHE A 594 -28.22 1.13 2.93
N ILE A 595 -27.09 1.70 3.37
CA ILE A 595 -26.39 2.72 2.58
C ILE A 595 -25.80 2.12 1.30
N TYR A 596 -25.25 0.92 1.37
CA TYR A 596 -24.53 0.32 0.24
C TYR A 596 -25.51 -0.19 -0.82
N ASP A 597 -26.63 -0.77 -0.39
CA ASP A 597 -27.73 -1.21 -1.25
C ASP A 597 -28.42 -0.02 -1.94
N LEU A 598 -28.55 1.13 -1.27
CA LEU A 598 -29.10 2.36 -1.86
C LEU A 598 -28.33 2.81 -3.10
N PHE A 599 -27.00 2.62 -3.10
CA PHE A 599 -26.14 2.94 -4.24
C PHE A 599 -25.92 1.74 -5.19
N GLY A 600 -26.40 0.55 -4.84
CA GLY A 600 -26.18 -0.67 -5.63
C GLY A 600 -24.74 -1.19 -5.60
N PHE A 601 -24.00 -0.95 -4.52
CA PHE A 601 -22.63 -1.42 -4.38
C PHE A 601 -22.55 -2.92 -4.12
N LYS A 602 -21.51 -3.56 -4.66
CA LYS A 602 -21.13 -4.93 -4.30
C LYS A 602 -20.03 -4.90 -3.26
N TYR A 603 -20.18 -5.70 -2.21
CA TYR A 603 -19.25 -5.70 -1.09
C TYR A 603 -19.00 -7.10 -0.51
N GLU A 604 -17.82 -7.26 0.10
CA GLU A 604 -17.42 -8.46 0.83
C GLU A 604 -17.05 -8.09 2.27
N LEU A 605 -17.36 -8.99 3.21
CA LEU A 605 -17.08 -8.80 4.63
C LEU A 605 -15.90 -9.68 5.04
N PHE A 606 -14.97 -9.09 5.78
CA PHE A 606 -13.83 -9.78 6.34
C PHE A 606 -13.79 -9.59 7.86
N LEU A 607 -13.56 -10.67 8.60
CA LEU A 607 -13.23 -10.63 10.01
C LEU A 607 -11.71 -10.66 10.16
N SER A 608 -11.15 -9.53 10.57
CA SER A 608 -9.71 -9.36 10.75
C SER A 608 -9.33 -9.64 12.20
N THR A 609 -8.58 -10.73 12.41
CA THR A 609 -8.28 -11.30 13.74
C THR A 609 -6.95 -10.80 14.31
N ARG A 610 -6.64 -11.17 15.55
CA ARG A 610 -5.48 -10.69 16.33
C ARG A 610 -4.16 -10.74 15.55
N PRO A 611 -3.46 -9.59 15.40
CA PRO A 611 -2.15 -9.52 14.75
C PRO A 611 -1.04 -10.12 15.64
N LYS A 612 0.14 -10.37 15.07
CA LYS A 612 1.34 -10.80 15.83
C LYS A 612 1.71 -9.81 16.94
N LYS A 613 1.59 -8.51 16.67
CA LYS A 613 1.83 -7.42 17.63
C LYS A 613 0.50 -6.84 18.12
N PHE A 614 0.05 -7.27 19.30
CA PHE A 614 -1.19 -6.82 19.92
C PHE A 614 -0.97 -6.37 21.37
N ILE A 615 -1.89 -5.56 21.90
CA ILE A 615 -1.90 -5.09 23.29
C ILE A 615 -3.13 -5.68 24.00
N GLY A 616 -2.98 -6.05 25.27
CA GLY A 616 -4.06 -6.55 26.13
C GLY A 616 -4.03 -8.06 26.36
N ASN A 617 -4.99 -8.52 27.17
CA ASN A 617 -5.09 -9.94 27.55
C ASN A 617 -5.66 -10.77 26.41
N ILE A 618 -5.10 -11.98 26.21
CA ILE A 618 -5.56 -12.95 25.20
C ILE A 618 -7.04 -13.29 25.38
N SER A 619 -7.51 -13.46 26.62
CA SER A 619 -8.92 -13.75 26.92
C SER A 619 -9.89 -12.65 26.44
N THR A 620 -9.48 -11.38 26.51
CA THR A 620 -10.28 -10.25 25.99
C THR A 620 -10.36 -10.30 24.47
N TRP A 621 -9.25 -10.64 23.81
CA TRP A 621 -9.19 -10.82 22.37
C TRP A 621 -10.07 -11.97 21.88
N ASP A 622 -9.98 -13.13 22.53
CA ASP A 622 -10.76 -14.31 22.15
C ASP A 622 -12.27 -14.02 22.29
N PHE A 623 -12.67 -13.30 23.35
CA PHE A 623 -14.06 -12.85 23.51
C PHE A 623 -14.49 -11.85 22.42
N ALA A 624 -13.62 -10.89 22.09
CA ALA A 624 -13.91 -9.88 21.08
C ALA A 624 -14.07 -10.49 19.68
N GLU A 625 -13.18 -11.39 19.30
CA GLU A 625 -13.25 -12.13 18.04
C GLU A 625 -14.51 -12.97 17.96
N GLN A 626 -14.86 -13.67 19.05
CA GLN A 626 -16.09 -14.45 19.12
C GLN A 626 -17.33 -13.55 19.01
N GLY A 627 -17.35 -12.39 19.68
CA GLY A 627 -18.46 -11.44 19.61
C GLY A 627 -18.69 -10.90 18.19
N LEU A 628 -17.64 -10.54 17.46
CA LEU A 628 -17.73 -10.12 16.06
C LEU A 628 -18.18 -11.28 15.15
N LYS A 629 -17.64 -12.48 15.37
CA LYS A 629 -18.01 -13.69 14.63
C LYS A 629 -19.49 -14.04 14.82
N ASP A 630 -20.01 -13.94 16.04
CA ASP A 630 -21.41 -14.23 16.34
C ASP A 630 -22.36 -13.19 15.73
N ALA A 631 -21.95 -11.91 15.71
CA ALA A 631 -22.69 -10.86 15.02
C ALA A 631 -22.73 -11.11 13.50
N LEU A 632 -21.58 -11.46 12.88
CA LEU A 632 -21.50 -11.80 11.46
C LEU A 632 -22.33 -13.02 11.09
N ASN A 633 -22.29 -14.09 11.89
CA ASN A 633 -23.12 -15.27 11.69
C ASN A 633 -24.63 -14.96 11.79
N SER A 634 -24.99 -13.96 12.59
CA SER A 634 -26.38 -13.51 12.73
C SER A 634 -26.84 -12.60 11.58
N ALA A 635 -25.92 -11.96 10.87
CA ALA A 635 -26.20 -10.98 9.80
C ALA A 635 -26.65 -11.61 8.46
N ASN A 636 -26.73 -12.94 8.37
CA ASN A 636 -27.17 -13.71 7.20
C ASN A 636 -26.47 -13.34 5.87
N ILE A 637 -25.20 -12.93 5.93
CA ILE A 637 -24.35 -12.59 4.78
C ILE A 637 -23.03 -13.38 4.86
N SER A 638 -22.52 -13.82 3.71
CA SER A 638 -21.24 -14.53 3.63
C SER A 638 -20.07 -13.62 4.00
N TRP A 639 -19.19 -14.09 4.88
CA TRP A 639 -17.99 -13.38 5.31
C TRP A 639 -16.77 -14.32 5.26
N LYS A 640 -15.56 -13.74 5.22
CA LYS A 640 -14.27 -14.45 5.18
C LYS A 640 -13.41 -14.06 6.37
N ILE A 641 -12.46 -14.89 6.76
CA ILE A 641 -11.46 -14.55 7.78
C ILE A 641 -10.26 -13.89 7.08
N ASN A 642 -9.73 -12.81 7.67
CA ASN A 642 -8.44 -12.22 7.33
C ASN A 642 -7.50 -12.35 8.53
N GLU A 643 -6.71 -13.43 8.56
CA GLU A 643 -5.90 -13.75 9.74
C GLU A 643 -4.80 -12.71 9.97
N GLY A 644 -4.72 -12.18 11.19
CA GLY A 644 -3.63 -11.28 11.59
C GLY A 644 -3.75 -9.82 11.15
N ASP A 645 -4.83 -9.43 10.46
CA ASP A 645 -5.03 -8.06 9.97
C ASP A 645 -5.82 -7.16 10.96
N GLY A 646 -6.16 -7.64 12.15
CA GLY A 646 -6.76 -6.81 13.20
C GLY A 646 -5.83 -5.67 13.63
N ALA A 647 -6.36 -4.53 14.11
CA ALA A 647 -5.45 -3.50 14.61
C ALA A 647 -4.91 -3.87 15.99
N PHE A 648 -3.80 -3.24 16.40
CA PHE A 648 -3.08 -3.60 17.63
C PHE A 648 -3.91 -3.55 18.94
N TYR A 649 -5.07 -2.90 18.95
CA TYR A 649 -5.96 -2.73 20.11
C TYR A 649 -7.27 -3.54 20.07
N GLY A 650 -7.56 -4.23 18.97
CA GLY A 650 -8.72 -5.13 18.89
C GLY A 650 -9.08 -5.58 17.46
N PRO A 651 -9.95 -6.60 17.33
CA PRO A 651 -10.37 -7.14 16.05
C PRO A 651 -11.33 -6.18 15.33
N LYS A 652 -11.44 -6.33 14.00
CA LYS A 652 -12.30 -5.48 13.16
C LYS A 652 -13.06 -6.28 12.11
N ILE A 653 -14.22 -5.78 11.74
CA ILE A 653 -14.96 -6.18 10.54
C ILE A 653 -14.64 -5.14 9.46
N ASP A 654 -14.04 -5.60 8.37
CA ASP A 654 -13.73 -4.78 7.21
C ASP A 654 -14.73 -5.04 6.09
N ILE A 655 -15.30 -3.96 5.55
CA ILE A 655 -16.23 -4.02 4.43
C ILE A 655 -15.52 -3.48 3.20
N LEU A 656 -15.20 -4.39 2.27
CA LEU A 656 -14.50 -4.08 1.02
C LEU A 656 -15.52 -3.86 -0.09
N LEU A 657 -15.57 -2.64 -0.61
CA LEU A 657 -16.33 -2.29 -1.80
C LEU A 657 -15.53 -2.60 -3.05
N ARG A 658 -16.16 -3.23 -4.05
CA ARG A 658 -15.56 -3.35 -5.39
C ARG A 658 -16.02 -2.18 -6.26
N ASP A 659 -15.07 -1.40 -6.77
CA ASP A 659 -15.37 -0.35 -7.73
C ASP A 659 -15.67 -0.91 -9.14
N SER A 660 -16.00 -0.04 -10.09
CA SER A 660 -16.30 -0.42 -11.47
C SER A 660 -15.09 -0.96 -12.26
N ILE A 661 -13.91 -0.92 -11.66
CA ILE A 661 -12.61 -1.35 -12.17
C ILE A 661 -12.12 -2.57 -11.35
N ASN A 662 -13.00 -3.22 -10.57
CA ASN A 662 -12.70 -4.36 -9.69
C ASN A 662 -11.63 -4.10 -8.62
N ARG A 663 -11.26 -2.84 -8.36
CA ARG A 663 -10.40 -2.54 -7.21
C ARG A 663 -11.23 -2.61 -5.95
N THR A 664 -10.66 -3.21 -4.93
CA THR A 664 -11.25 -3.31 -3.60
C THR A 664 -10.84 -2.11 -2.77
N HIS A 665 -11.82 -1.36 -2.28
CA HIS A 665 -11.60 -0.24 -1.36
C HIS A 665 -12.25 -0.57 -0.03
N GLN A 666 -11.49 -0.46 1.06
CA GLN A 666 -12.05 -0.47 2.39
C GLN A 666 -12.73 0.87 2.66
N CYS A 667 -14.03 0.83 2.93
CA CYS A 667 -14.85 2.00 3.30
C CYS A 667 -15.41 1.83 4.70
N GLY A 668 -16.39 0.92 4.84
CA GLY A 668 -16.99 0.61 6.13
C GLY A 668 -16.02 -0.18 7.01
N THR A 669 -16.00 0.15 8.29
CA THR A 669 -15.26 -0.61 9.30
C THR A 669 -16.01 -0.60 10.62
N ILE A 670 -15.94 -1.71 11.35
CA ILE A 670 -16.45 -1.85 12.72
C ILE A 670 -15.35 -2.48 13.54
N GLN A 671 -14.82 -1.75 14.51
CA GLN A 671 -13.64 -2.16 15.25
C GLN A 671 -13.87 -2.06 16.75
N LEU A 672 -13.48 -3.13 17.47
CA LEU A 672 -13.55 -3.15 18.93
C LEU A 672 -12.26 -2.60 19.54
N ASP A 673 -12.39 -1.82 20.60
CA ASP A 673 -11.25 -1.29 21.36
C ASP A 673 -11.50 -1.43 22.87
N PHE A 674 -10.60 -2.18 23.51
CA PHE A 674 -10.57 -2.41 24.95
C PHE A 674 -9.40 -1.68 25.64
N GLN A 675 -8.51 -1.07 24.85
CA GLN A 675 -7.29 -0.39 25.30
C GLN A 675 -7.53 1.08 25.62
N LEU A 676 -8.23 1.82 24.77
CA LEU A 676 -8.55 3.22 25.03
C LEU A 676 -9.33 3.42 26.34
N PRO A 677 -10.34 2.60 26.69
CA PRO A 677 -10.99 2.66 27.99
C PRO A 677 -10.01 2.53 29.17
N CYS A 678 -9.01 1.65 29.06
CA CYS A 678 -7.98 1.49 30.08
C CYS A 678 -7.04 2.69 30.14
N ARG A 679 -6.52 3.14 28.98
CA ARG A 679 -5.56 4.24 28.87
C ARG A 679 -6.10 5.59 29.33
N PHE A 680 -7.39 5.85 29.11
CA PHE A 680 -8.05 7.08 29.56
C PHE A 680 -8.68 6.97 30.96
N ASN A 681 -8.61 5.77 31.56
CA ASN A 681 -9.33 5.38 32.76
C ASN A 681 -10.83 5.70 32.69
N LEU A 682 -11.49 5.24 31.62
CA LEU A 682 -12.94 5.36 31.44
C LEU A 682 -13.66 4.35 32.32
N GLN A 683 -14.71 4.79 33.00
CA GLN A 683 -15.49 3.98 33.94
C GLN A 683 -16.97 4.38 33.90
N TYR A 684 -17.88 3.44 34.15
CA TYR A 684 -19.31 3.70 34.34
C TYR A 684 -19.83 2.98 35.60
N LYS A 685 -20.92 3.48 36.20
CA LYS A 685 -21.56 2.84 37.36
C LYS A 685 -22.28 1.55 36.95
N ASN A 686 -21.88 0.43 37.52
CA ASN A 686 -22.47 -0.87 37.21
C ASN A 686 -23.79 -1.10 37.98
N LYS A 687 -24.44 -2.26 37.79
CA LYS A 687 -25.72 -2.59 38.42
C LYS A 687 -25.62 -2.63 39.96
N ASP A 688 -24.44 -2.98 40.48
CA ASP A 688 -24.19 -3.17 41.91
C ASP A 688 -23.87 -1.84 42.63
N PHE A 689 -23.61 -0.76 41.89
CA PHE A 689 -23.32 0.56 42.46
C PHE A 689 -24.45 1.07 43.38
N GLY A 690 -25.71 0.77 43.07
CA GLY A 690 -26.86 1.15 43.92
C GLY A 690 -26.88 0.39 45.25
N ALA A 691 -26.65 -0.93 45.20
CA ALA A 691 -26.65 -1.80 46.38
C ALA A 691 -25.49 -1.49 47.35
N LEU A 692 -24.37 -1.00 46.84
CA LEU A 692 -23.19 -0.66 47.64
C LEU A 692 -23.35 0.67 48.42
N ASN A 693 -24.11 1.64 47.89
CA ASN A 693 -24.33 2.93 48.55
C ASN A 693 -25.43 2.89 49.64
N GLU A 694 -26.28 1.87 49.64
CA GLU A 694 -27.25 1.63 50.72
C GLU A 694 -26.62 1.00 51.96
N GLY A 695 -25.50 0.27 51.80
CA GLY A 695 -24.75 -0.34 52.91
C GLY A 695 -23.85 0.66 53.67
N ASP A 696 -23.29 1.65 52.99
CA ASP A 696 -22.34 2.61 53.61
C ASP A 696 -23.04 3.75 54.38
N ASN A 697 -24.36 3.93 54.24
CA ASN A 697 -25.15 4.89 55.03
C ASN A 697 -25.71 4.31 56.35
N ALA A 698 -25.39 3.05 56.68
CA ALA A 698 -25.89 2.38 57.89
C ALA A 698 -24.87 2.34 59.06
N GLU A 699 -23.61 2.76 58.86
CA GLU A 699 -22.58 2.72 59.92
C GLU A 699 -21.86 4.06 60.12
N SER A 700 -22.62 5.10 60.47
CA SER A 700 -22.08 6.22 61.25
C SER A 700 -22.74 6.25 62.63
N GLY A 701 -22.28 5.37 63.52
CA GLY A 701 -22.76 5.29 64.89
C GLY A 701 -21.80 4.49 65.77
N THR A 702 -20.88 5.20 66.44
CA THR A 702 -20.20 4.84 67.70
C THR A 702 -20.19 3.36 68.13
N MET A 703 -19.00 2.75 68.26
CA MET A 703 -18.38 2.41 69.56
C MET A 703 -17.07 1.61 69.42
N LYS A 704 -16.20 1.83 70.41
CA LYS A 704 -14.88 1.24 70.67
C LYS A 704 -14.89 -0.29 70.78
N ARG A 705 -13.79 -0.95 70.41
CA ARG A 705 -12.92 -1.71 71.35
C ARG A 705 -11.66 -2.29 70.72
N GLU A 706 -10.68 -2.45 71.59
CA GLU A 706 -9.27 -2.77 71.41
C GLU A 706 -8.97 -4.24 71.07
N GLU A 707 -7.80 -4.39 70.44
CA GLU A 707 -6.80 -5.47 70.45
C GLU A 707 -7.14 -6.86 71.01
N VAL A 708 -6.85 -7.89 70.20
CA VAL A 708 -6.04 -9.05 70.66
C VAL A 708 -5.03 -9.40 69.56
N ALA A 709 -3.77 -9.48 69.98
CA ALA A 709 -2.62 -9.91 69.21
C ALA A 709 -2.57 -11.43 69.06
N GLU A 710 -2.06 -11.92 67.92
CA GLU A 710 -1.33 -13.17 67.87
C GLU A 710 -0.08 -13.02 66.99
N LYS A 711 1.06 -13.40 67.58
CA LYS A 711 2.40 -13.35 67.01
C LYS A 711 2.63 -14.55 66.09
N GLY A 712 3.40 -14.31 65.03
CA GLY A 712 4.10 -15.34 64.26
C GLY A 712 5.28 -14.72 63.52
N GLU A 713 6.46 -14.86 64.09
CA GLU A 713 7.80 -14.56 63.56
C GLU A 713 8.02 -15.25 62.19
N GLY A 714 8.84 -14.83 61.24
CA GLY A 714 9.82 -13.76 61.11
C GLY A 714 10.59 -13.98 59.79
N ASN A 715 11.13 -12.94 59.17
CA ASN A 715 12.55 -12.87 58.75
C ASN A 715 12.87 -11.57 58.02
N GLN A 716 14.13 -11.18 58.23
CA GLN A 716 14.77 -9.90 57.95
C GLN A 716 15.16 -9.65 56.47
N PRO A 717 15.64 -8.44 56.14
CA PRO A 717 15.57 -7.85 54.81
C PRO A 717 16.83 -8.12 53.98
N SER A 718 16.70 -8.05 52.65
CA SER A 718 17.84 -7.79 51.77
C SER A 718 17.61 -6.48 51.03
N GLN A 719 18.39 -5.47 51.40
CA GLN A 719 18.64 -4.30 50.56
C GLN A 719 19.57 -4.72 49.42
N ASN A 720 19.21 -4.37 48.19
CA ASN A 720 20.20 -4.01 47.19
C ASN A 720 19.69 -2.84 46.36
N LYS A 721 20.51 -1.78 46.34
CA LYS A 721 20.31 -0.54 45.59
C LYS A 721 20.70 -0.73 44.12
N GLY A 722 19.92 -0.10 43.24
CA GLY A 722 20.44 0.69 42.12
C GLY A 722 20.31 0.08 40.73
N SER A 723 19.40 0.63 39.92
CA SER A 723 19.76 1.28 38.64
C SER A 723 18.52 1.93 38.01
N ASP A 724 18.65 3.21 37.68
CA ASP A 724 17.69 4.03 36.94
C ASP A 724 17.30 3.40 35.59
N THR A 725 16.02 3.06 35.45
CA THR A 725 15.32 3.03 34.16
C THR A 725 13.87 3.43 34.41
N ASN A 726 13.56 4.73 34.24
CA ASN A 726 12.17 5.21 34.17
C ASN A 726 11.57 4.81 32.82
N LEU A 727 11.11 3.57 32.73
CA LEU A 727 10.06 3.15 31.80
C LEU A 727 8.72 3.39 32.52
N PRO A 728 7.74 4.13 31.94
CA PRO A 728 6.42 4.20 32.54
C PRO A 728 5.77 2.82 32.40
N THR A 729 5.63 2.12 33.52
CA THR A 729 4.82 0.90 33.62
C THR A 729 3.36 1.21 33.31
N ASP A 730 2.73 0.39 32.46
CA ASP A 730 1.29 0.36 32.15
C ASP A 730 0.45 0.01 33.41
N THR A 731 0.42 0.88 34.42
CA THR A 731 -0.52 0.73 35.54
C THR A 731 -1.81 1.46 35.20
N ALA A 732 -2.76 0.73 34.60
CA ALA A 732 -4.15 1.16 34.54
C ALA A 732 -4.62 1.49 35.95
N GLU A 733 -5.08 2.73 36.18
CA GLU A 733 -5.65 3.13 37.47
C GLU A 733 -6.76 2.15 37.89
N GLN A 734 -6.80 1.77 39.17
CA GLN A 734 -7.75 0.79 39.68
C GLN A 734 -9.20 1.25 39.48
N LEU A 735 -10.09 0.30 39.17
CA LEU A 735 -11.53 0.52 39.07
C LEU A 735 -12.08 0.98 40.43
N LYS A 736 -12.95 1.99 40.42
CA LYS A 736 -13.69 2.38 41.62
C LYS A 736 -14.66 1.25 42.00
N LYS A 737 -14.94 1.07 43.30
CA LYS A 737 -15.92 0.08 43.78
C LYS A 737 -17.29 0.35 43.15
N GLY A 738 -17.91 -0.66 42.53
CA GLY A 738 -19.17 -0.53 41.80
C GLY A 738 -19.06 0.14 40.42
N PHE A 739 -17.86 0.19 39.82
CA PHE A 739 -17.64 0.68 38.47
C PHE A 739 -17.01 -0.39 37.58
N ASP A 740 -17.44 -0.40 36.32
CA ASP A 740 -16.87 -1.23 35.25
C ASP A 740 -16.30 -0.35 34.13
N ARG A 741 -15.54 -0.95 33.21
CA ARG A 741 -15.01 -0.27 32.02
C ARG A 741 -15.94 -0.47 30.81
N PRO A 742 -16.25 0.60 30.06
CA PRO A 742 -16.97 0.44 28.80
C PRO A 742 -16.06 -0.20 27.73
N VAL A 743 -16.68 -0.77 26.71
CA VAL A 743 -16.05 -1.15 25.45
C VAL A 743 -16.33 -0.05 24.43
N ILE A 744 -15.37 0.24 23.55
CA ILE A 744 -15.57 1.19 22.44
C ILE A 744 -15.71 0.42 21.14
N ILE A 745 -16.75 0.73 20.38
CA ILE A 745 -16.89 0.32 18.98
C ILE A 745 -16.61 1.54 18.12
N HIS A 746 -15.46 1.51 17.43
CA HIS A 746 -15.09 2.48 16.41
C HIS A 746 -15.78 2.08 15.11
N ARG A 747 -16.46 3.01 14.46
CA ARG A 747 -17.10 2.69 13.19
C ARG A 747 -17.20 3.88 12.25
N ALA A 748 -17.21 3.56 10.97
CA ALA A 748 -17.54 4.47 9.87
C ALA A 748 -18.40 3.71 8.84
N ILE A 749 -19.37 4.38 8.22
CA ILE A 749 -20.25 3.76 7.20
C ILE A 749 -19.70 4.07 5.82
N LEU A 750 -19.44 5.34 5.54
CA LEU A 750 -18.83 5.77 4.29
C LEU A 750 -17.31 5.57 4.31
N GLY A 751 -16.71 5.66 5.49
CA GLY A 751 -15.27 5.95 5.61
C GLY A 751 -15.04 7.44 5.36
N SER A 752 -13.94 7.81 4.70
CA SER A 752 -13.79 9.22 4.30
C SER A 752 -14.79 9.60 3.20
N VAL A 753 -15.44 10.75 3.35
CA VAL A 753 -16.37 11.32 2.36
C VAL A 753 -15.68 11.48 1.02
N GLU A 754 -14.41 11.91 0.99
CA GLU A 754 -13.60 12.01 -0.22
C GLU A 754 -13.54 10.67 -0.98
N ARG A 755 -13.07 9.61 -0.32
CA ARG A 755 -12.95 8.27 -0.92
C ARG A 755 -14.30 7.74 -1.38
N PHE A 756 -15.34 7.91 -0.57
CA PHE A 756 -16.68 7.45 -0.93
C PHE A 756 -17.21 8.16 -2.19
N VAL A 757 -17.02 9.47 -2.30
CA VAL A 757 -17.37 10.23 -3.51
C VAL A 757 -16.54 9.76 -4.72
N ALA A 758 -15.26 9.44 -4.53
CA ALA A 758 -14.43 8.88 -5.60
C ALA A 758 -15.03 7.58 -6.16
N ILE A 759 -15.36 6.65 -5.27
CA ILE A 759 -15.95 5.35 -5.62
C ILE A 759 -17.32 5.53 -6.26
N LEU A 760 -18.14 6.45 -5.73
CA LEU A 760 -19.45 6.76 -6.29
C LEU A 760 -19.37 7.32 -7.73
N ILE A 761 -18.42 8.22 -7.98
CA ILE A 761 -18.18 8.76 -9.33
C ILE A 761 -17.76 7.64 -10.29
N GLU A 762 -16.84 6.77 -9.87
CA GLU A 762 -16.36 5.65 -10.68
C GLU A 762 -17.45 4.60 -10.94
N HIS A 763 -18.27 4.31 -9.92
CA HIS A 763 -19.38 3.36 -10.01
C HIS A 763 -20.46 3.85 -10.99
N THR A 764 -20.81 5.13 -10.91
CA THR A 764 -21.86 5.73 -11.75
C THR A 764 -21.35 6.29 -13.07
N ALA A 765 -20.02 6.31 -13.30
CA ALA A 765 -19.39 7.05 -14.39
C ALA A 765 -19.83 8.53 -14.46
N GLY A 766 -20.09 9.15 -13.30
CA GLY A 766 -20.63 10.51 -13.17
C GLY A 766 -22.14 10.64 -13.34
N LYS A 767 -22.88 9.55 -13.62
CA LYS A 767 -24.35 9.53 -13.71
C LYS A 767 -25.00 9.41 -12.33
N LEU A 768 -24.84 10.43 -11.51
CA LEU A 768 -25.33 10.40 -10.13
C LEU A 768 -26.87 10.27 -10.05
N PRO A 769 -27.39 9.58 -9.02
CA PRO A 769 -28.84 9.53 -8.76
C PRO A 769 -29.38 10.91 -8.40
N PHE A 770 -30.66 11.14 -8.67
CA PHE A 770 -31.28 12.47 -8.56
C PHE A 770 -31.06 13.15 -7.21
N TRP A 771 -31.20 12.42 -6.10
CA TRP A 771 -31.13 12.99 -4.76
C TRP A 771 -29.75 13.59 -4.42
N ILE A 772 -28.66 12.99 -4.92
CA ILE A 772 -27.28 13.45 -4.64
C ILE A 772 -26.70 14.29 -5.78
N SER A 773 -27.28 14.20 -6.99
CA SER A 773 -26.80 14.93 -8.16
C SER A 773 -26.78 16.44 -7.92
N PRO A 774 -25.70 17.14 -8.29
CA PRO A 774 -25.63 18.60 -8.23
C PRO A 774 -26.30 19.27 -9.44
N ARG A 775 -26.84 18.48 -10.37
CA ARG A 775 -27.45 18.86 -11.64
C ARG A 775 -28.74 18.09 -11.83
N GLN A 776 -29.73 18.40 -10.99
CA GLN A 776 -31.00 17.70 -10.95
C GLN A 776 -31.85 18.02 -12.17
N ALA A 777 -31.94 19.28 -12.57
CA ALA A 777 -32.64 19.68 -13.78
C ALA A 777 -32.01 20.89 -14.47
N ILE A 778 -32.28 21.06 -15.77
CA ILE A 778 -31.94 22.28 -16.50
C ILE A 778 -33.13 22.74 -17.34
N VAL A 779 -33.43 24.03 -17.32
CA VAL A 779 -34.51 24.64 -18.09
C VAL A 779 -33.95 25.22 -19.40
N LEU A 780 -34.52 24.80 -20.53
CA LEU A 780 -34.11 25.15 -21.88
C LEU A 780 -35.27 25.82 -22.64
N PRO A 781 -35.24 27.14 -22.86
CA PRO A 781 -36.20 27.81 -23.74
C PRO A 781 -35.94 27.46 -25.20
N VAL A 782 -37.02 27.23 -25.96
CA VAL A 782 -36.96 26.93 -27.42
C VAL A 782 -36.51 28.16 -28.23
N SER A 783 -36.80 29.36 -27.75
CA SER A 783 -36.36 30.64 -28.34
C SER A 783 -36.31 31.73 -27.27
N ASP A 784 -35.64 32.85 -27.55
CA ASP A 784 -35.49 33.97 -26.61
C ASP A 784 -36.82 34.56 -26.14
N LYS A 785 -37.90 34.39 -26.93
CA LYS A 785 -39.26 34.81 -26.56
C LYS A 785 -39.78 34.13 -25.28
N PHE A 786 -39.24 32.98 -24.91
CA PHE A 786 -39.69 32.18 -23.77
C PHE A 786 -38.73 32.26 -22.58
N ASN A 787 -37.73 33.15 -22.61
CA ASN A 787 -36.75 33.31 -21.55
C ASN A 787 -37.39 33.70 -20.21
N ASP A 788 -38.43 34.54 -20.22
CA ASP A 788 -39.14 34.94 -19.00
C ASP A 788 -39.85 33.74 -18.34
N TYR A 789 -40.50 32.90 -19.16
CA TYR A 789 -41.13 31.68 -18.67
C TYR A 789 -40.11 30.66 -18.17
N ALA A 790 -39.00 30.48 -18.89
CA ALA A 790 -37.90 29.64 -18.42
C ALA A 790 -37.35 30.10 -17.07
N ASN A 791 -37.17 31.42 -16.88
CA ASN A 791 -36.76 32.01 -15.61
C ASN A 791 -37.79 31.78 -14.51
N TYR A 792 -39.09 31.91 -14.81
CA TYR A 792 -40.16 31.59 -13.87
C TYR A 792 -40.10 30.13 -13.40
N VAL A 793 -39.95 29.18 -14.33
CA VAL A 793 -39.82 27.74 -14.02
C VAL A 793 -38.58 27.49 -13.16
N TYR A 794 -37.43 28.05 -13.56
CA TYR A 794 -36.18 27.94 -12.82
C TYR A 794 -36.32 28.47 -11.39
N GLN A 795 -36.82 29.69 -11.21
CA GLN A 795 -37.00 30.31 -9.89
C GLN A 795 -37.96 29.50 -9.02
N THR A 796 -39.06 28.99 -9.60
CA THR A 796 -40.03 28.16 -8.89
C THR A 796 -39.36 26.89 -8.34
N LEU A 797 -38.61 26.16 -9.17
CA LEU A 797 -37.93 24.94 -8.74
C LEU A 797 -36.78 25.22 -7.76
N ASN A 798 -36.02 26.29 -7.98
CA ASN A 798 -34.94 26.70 -7.08
C ASN A 798 -35.46 27.11 -5.69
N ASN A 799 -36.60 27.80 -5.63
CA ASN A 799 -37.25 28.17 -4.37
C ASN A 799 -37.82 26.94 -3.62
N HIS A 800 -37.94 25.79 -4.29
CA HIS A 800 -38.20 24.49 -3.67
C HIS A 800 -36.94 23.70 -3.32
N PHE A 801 -35.77 24.34 -3.33
CA PHE A 801 -34.45 23.78 -2.97
C PHE A 801 -33.96 22.67 -3.90
N PHE A 802 -34.41 22.66 -5.16
CA PHE A 802 -33.84 21.78 -6.18
C PHE A 802 -32.61 22.41 -6.84
N ASP A 803 -31.63 21.58 -7.18
CA ASP A 803 -30.44 21.99 -7.93
C ASP A 803 -30.76 22.07 -9.43
N VAL A 804 -31.32 23.21 -9.82
CA VAL A 804 -31.72 23.50 -11.20
C VAL A 804 -30.81 24.54 -11.83
N GLU A 805 -30.61 24.46 -13.13
CA GLU A 805 -29.93 25.47 -13.94
C GLU A 805 -30.85 25.95 -15.08
N ILE A 806 -30.47 27.02 -15.76
CA ILE A 806 -31.16 27.54 -16.95
C ILE A 806 -30.12 27.91 -18.01
N ASP A 807 -30.39 27.59 -19.28
CA ASP A 807 -29.55 27.97 -20.41
C ASP A 807 -30.31 28.88 -21.38
N THR A 808 -30.14 30.19 -21.19
CA THR A 808 -30.66 31.26 -22.06
C THR A 808 -29.66 31.68 -23.14
N SER A 809 -28.61 30.89 -23.41
CA SER A 809 -27.64 31.21 -24.45
C SER A 809 -28.24 31.21 -25.86
N LEU A 810 -27.54 31.82 -26.80
CA LEU A 810 -27.90 31.86 -28.22
C LEU A 810 -27.69 30.52 -28.95
N ASN A 811 -27.34 29.45 -28.24
CA ASN A 811 -27.16 28.12 -28.83
C ASN A 811 -28.47 27.55 -29.36
N THR A 812 -28.40 26.71 -30.39
CA THR A 812 -29.58 25.97 -30.87
C THR A 812 -30.08 25.01 -29.79
N LEU A 813 -31.39 24.78 -29.73
CA LEU A 813 -32.02 23.90 -28.72
C LEU A 813 -31.33 22.51 -28.67
N ASN A 814 -31.02 21.93 -29.83
CA ASN A 814 -30.30 20.65 -29.93
C ASN A 814 -28.89 20.70 -29.33
N LYS A 815 -28.18 21.83 -29.50
CA LYS A 815 -26.87 22.02 -28.88
C LYS A 815 -26.99 22.12 -27.36
N LYS A 816 -27.96 22.90 -26.85
CA LYS A 816 -28.26 22.99 -25.41
C LYS A 816 -28.59 21.63 -24.79
N ILE A 817 -29.45 20.85 -25.46
CA ILE A 817 -29.79 19.48 -25.05
C ILE A 817 -28.54 18.60 -24.99
N ARG A 818 -27.69 18.64 -26.03
CA ARG A 818 -26.45 17.84 -26.08
C ARG A 818 -25.48 18.23 -24.96
N GLU A 819 -25.32 19.52 -24.70
CA GLU A 819 -24.48 20.02 -23.60
C GLU A 819 -25.02 19.56 -22.23
N ALA A 820 -26.34 19.66 -22.01
CA ALA A 820 -26.99 19.15 -20.82
C ALA A 820 -26.79 17.62 -20.63
N GLN A 821 -26.92 16.84 -21.71
CA GLN A 821 -26.66 15.40 -21.69
C GLN A 821 -25.20 15.08 -21.35
N LEU A 822 -24.24 15.79 -21.93
CA LEU A 822 -22.81 15.62 -21.63
C LEU A 822 -22.50 15.95 -20.17
N ASN A 823 -23.17 16.97 -19.64
CA ASN A 823 -23.12 17.43 -18.26
C ASN A 823 -23.89 16.54 -17.26
N GLN A 824 -24.53 15.47 -17.73
CA GLN A 824 -25.25 14.46 -16.95
C GLN A 824 -26.41 14.99 -16.10
N PHE A 825 -27.12 16.03 -16.55
CA PHE A 825 -28.37 16.46 -15.90
C PHE A 825 -29.36 15.31 -15.82
N ASN A 826 -30.02 15.10 -14.68
CA ASN A 826 -31.02 14.03 -14.54
C ASN A 826 -32.27 14.32 -15.39
N PHE A 827 -32.73 15.58 -15.40
CA PHE A 827 -33.86 16.02 -16.20
C PHE A 827 -33.54 17.25 -17.04
N ILE A 828 -34.03 17.27 -18.28
CA ILE A 828 -33.97 18.42 -19.16
C ILE A 828 -35.41 18.90 -19.36
N LEU A 829 -35.68 20.15 -18.99
CA LEU A 829 -37.00 20.78 -19.01
C LEU A 829 -37.04 21.74 -20.21
N VAL A 830 -37.82 21.42 -21.23
CA VAL A 830 -37.95 22.26 -22.44
C VAL A 830 -39.21 23.10 -22.32
N VAL A 831 -39.10 24.40 -22.61
CA VAL A 831 -40.23 25.33 -22.58
C VAL A 831 -40.35 26.13 -23.88
N GLY A 832 -41.54 26.11 -24.48
CA GLY A 832 -41.89 26.88 -25.67
C GLY A 832 -43.25 27.56 -25.53
N GLU A 833 -43.88 27.85 -26.66
CA GLU A 833 -45.18 28.53 -26.72
C GLU A 833 -46.28 27.71 -26.06
N LYS A 834 -46.34 26.40 -26.35
CA LYS A 834 -47.33 25.49 -25.78
C LYS A 834 -47.21 25.46 -24.26
N GLU A 835 -46.00 25.19 -23.75
CA GLU A 835 -45.69 25.13 -22.33
C GLU A 835 -46.06 26.42 -21.59
N LEU A 836 -45.76 27.59 -22.16
CA LEU A 836 -46.17 28.87 -21.60
C LEU A 836 -47.70 29.00 -21.52
N THR A 837 -48.42 28.66 -22.61
CA THR A 837 -49.88 28.80 -22.65
C THR A 837 -50.61 27.84 -21.71
N THR A 838 -50.06 26.63 -21.50
CA THR A 838 -50.65 25.62 -20.61
C THR A 838 -50.05 25.61 -19.21
N ASN A 839 -49.09 26.49 -18.92
CA ASN A 839 -48.30 26.52 -17.68
C ASN A 839 -47.70 25.15 -17.32
N THR A 840 -47.12 24.48 -18.30
CA THR A 840 -46.49 23.15 -18.18
C THR A 840 -45.03 23.18 -18.63
N VAL A 841 -44.34 22.06 -18.48
CA VAL A 841 -42.99 21.85 -19.00
C VAL A 841 -42.89 20.50 -19.69
N THR A 842 -42.14 20.43 -20.80
CA THR A 842 -41.79 19.16 -21.42
C THR A 842 -40.55 18.60 -20.73
N VAL A 843 -40.70 17.46 -20.05
CA VAL A 843 -39.66 16.80 -19.27
C VAL A 843 -39.00 15.70 -20.10
N ARG A 844 -37.67 15.70 -20.14
CA ARG A 844 -36.85 14.65 -20.75
C ARG A 844 -35.96 14.03 -19.69
N ASN A 845 -36.00 12.71 -19.56
CA ASN A 845 -35.19 11.96 -18.61
C ASN A 845 -33.84 11.57 -19.24
N ARG A 846 -32.74 11.71 -18.48
CA ARG A 846 -31.41 11.24 -18.88
C ARG A 846 -31.39 9.75 -19.23
N ASP A 847 -32.09 8.96 -18.42
CA ASP A 847 -32.03 7.50 -18.44
C ASP A 847 -33.08 6.87 -19.39
N ASP A 848 -34.07 7.66 -19.83
CA ASP A 848 -35.06 7.27 -20.84
C ASP A 848 -35.25 8.41 -21.87
N GLN A 849 -34.42 8.41 -22.91
CA GLN A 849 -34.38 9.49 -23.90
C GLN A 849 -35.53 9.46 -24.91
N ASN A 850 -36.28 8.35 -24.98
CA ASN A 850 -37.38 8.17 -25.94
C ASN A 850 -38.72 8.59 -25.34
N ASN A 851 -38.79 8.71 -24.02
CA ASN A 851 -40.00 9.09 -23.31
C ASN A 851 -39.96 10.57 -22.91
N HIS A 852 -40.75 11.38 -23.60
CA HIS A 852 -40.97 12.78 -23.24
C HIS A 852 -42.38 12.92 -22.71
N GLU A 853 -42.50 13.55 -21.55
CA GLU A 853 -43.79 13.78 -20.90
C GLU A 853 -43.98 15.27 -20.64
N VAL A 854 -45.23 15.72 -20.72
CA VAL A 854 -45.61 17.08 -20.37
C VAL A 854 -46.19 17.04 -18.96
N CYS A 855 -45.64 17.83 -18.05
CA CYS A 855 -46.08 17.89 -16.65
C CYS A 855 -46.40 19.32 -16.26
N SER A 856 -47.36 19.50 -15.36
CA SER A 856 -47.49 20.77 -14.63
C SER A 856 -46.31 20.95 -13.66
N LEU A 857 -46.08 22.19 -13.22
CA LEU A 857 -45.03 22.47 -12.23
C LEU A 857 -45.30 21.79 -10.88
N GLU A 858 -46.56 21.69 -10.48
CA GLU A 858 -46.98 21.04 -9.24
C GLU A 858 -46.67 19.53 -9.25
N GLU A 859 -47.02 18.85 -10.34
CA GLU A 859 -46.68 17.44 -10.56
C GLU A 859 -45.17 17.22 -10.57
N LEU A 860 -44.42 18.10 -11.23
CA LEU A 860 -42.97 18.02 -11.31
C LEU A 860 -42.33 18.18 -9.92
N ILE A 861 -42.78 19.15 -9.13
CA ILE A 861 -42.30 19.37 -7.75
C ILE A 861 -42.62 18.14 -6.88
N ALA A 862 -43.85 17.60 -6.96
CA ALA A 862 -44.23 16.41 -6.22
C ALA A 862 -43.35 15.20 -6.57
N ARG A 863 -43.08 15.01 -7.87
CA ARG A 863 -42.18 13.97 -8.37
C ARG A 863 -40.75 14.15 -7.86
N PHE A 864 -40.19 15.35 -7.96
CA PHE A 864 -38.83 15.61 -7.50
C PHE A 864 -38.70 15.43 -5.99
N ARG A 865 -39.70 15.84 -5.19
CA ARG A 865 -39.73 15.57 -3.74
C ARG A 865 -39.69 14.08 -3.44
N LYS A 866 -40.46 13.27 -4.16
CA LYS A 866 -40.43 11.81 -4.02
C LYS A 866 -39.05 11.22 -4.34
N LEU A 867 -38.36 11.77 -5.34
CA LEU A 867 -37.00 11.34 -5.70
C LEU A 867 -35.93 11.77 -4.68
N LEU A 868 -36.21 12.76 -3.82
CA LEU A 868 -35.31 13.16 -2.72
C LEU A 868 -35.46 12.29 -1.46
N ASP A 869 -36.56 11.54 -1.33
CA ASP A 869 -36.87 10.77 -0.12
C ASP A 869 -36.21 9.39 -0.15
N VAL A 870 -34.95 9.35 0.30
CA VAL A 870 -34.09 8.15 0.31
C VAL A 870 -33.71 7.70 1.73
N ASN A 871 -34.49 8.09 2.74
CA ASN A 871 -34.18 7.80 4.14
C ASN A 871 -34.60 6.36 4.52
N SER A 872 -33.93 5.76 5.51
CA SER A 872 -34.27 4.40 5.97
C SER A 872 -35.63 4.32 6.68
N MET A 873 -36.14 5.45 7.14
CA MET A 873 -37.46 5.58 7.75
C MET A 873 -38.12 6.91 7.33
N PRO A 874 -39.46 6.97 7.23
CA PRO A 874 -40.16 8.21 6.94
C PRO A 874 -39.91 9.27 8.02
N PHE A 875 -39.45 10.45 7.63
CA PHE A 875 -39.19 11.56 8.55
C PHE A 875 -40.49 12.32 8.87
N ASN A 876 -40.62 12.84 10.09
CA ASN A 876 -41.77 13.65 10.56
C ASN A 876 -43.15 12.97 10.54
N GLN A 877 -43.23 11.64 10.40
CA GLN A 877 -44.48 10.91 10.57
C GLN A 877 -44.74 10.64 12.05
N ILE A 878 -45.79 11.24 12.60
CA ILE A 878 -46.24 10.94 13.96
C ILE A 878 -47.04 9.65 13.92
N LYS A 879 -46.50 8.58 14.51
CA LYS A 879 -47.28 7.38 14.80
C LYS A 879 -47.96 7.56 16.17
N PRO A 880 -49.29 7.32 16.28
CA PRO A 880 -49.96 7.31 17.57
C PRO A 880 -49.29 6.33 18.53
N PHE A 881 -49.07 6.71 19.78
CA PHE A 881 -48.36 5.88 20.78
C PHE A 881 -48.91 4.44 20.86
N ASN A 882 -50.24 4.29 20.81
CA ASN A 882 -50.93 3.00 20.89
C ASN A 882 -50.73 2.09 19.66
N GLN A 883 -50.18 2.62 18.56
CA GLN A 883 -49.86 1.88 17.34
C GLN A 883 -48.35 1.55 17.24
N VAL A 884 -47.54 2.06 18.16
CA VAL A 884 -46.11 1.73 18.27
C VAL A 884 -46.01 0.45 19.10
N LYS A 885 -45.88 -0.70 18.43
CA LYS A 885 -45.44 -1.91 19.13
C LYS A 885 -44.04 -1.62 19.72
N PRO A 886 -43.75 -2.06 20.95
CA PRO A 886 -42.39 -1.97 21.47
C PRO A 886 -41.44 -2.66 20.47
N PRO A 887 -40.23 -2.10 20.24
CA PRO A 887 -39.25 -2.75 19.38
C PRO A 887 -39.01 -4.18 19.89
N GLN A 888 -39.13 -5.16 18.98
CA GLN A 888 -38.84 -6.56 19.25
C GLN A 888 -37.33 -6.82 19.26
#